data_AF-A0A8E1R3M3-F1
#
_entry.id   AF-A0A8E1R3M3-F1
#
_cell.length_a   1.000
_cell.length_b   1.000
_cell.length_c   1.000
_cell.angle_alpha   90.00
_cell.angle_beta   90.00
_cell.angle_gamma   90.00
#
_symmetry.space_group_name_H-M   'P 1'
#
loop_
_entity.id
_entity.type
_entity.pdbx_description
1 polymer ?
#
loop_
_entity_poly.entity_id
_entity_poly.type
_entity_poly.pdbx_seq_one_letter_code
_entity_poly.pdbx_strand_id
1 'polypeptide(L)'
;MLGGDAAGNVKILARMSGSTPTRTCVDGVTTDGSVGILWSPGDRIGVYGSAGTSNALFVSSNTSAAPEAVFAGNLKQGESPSYAYYPYDEGNSSSDVSAIKGNLKLVQAYNMADGTLEADYKVGKPTFSSADGGQYEFSFEHLFSLIRFSINATGTLLEGDNLESIILTLPDGRRLGGEFTFDAASKAVTWTGAADGVNQLTMKWSDAPALTSGQELTGYMTCAPDIHQNDDIKITILTHQYKAEFTRRSLADFAANTCYTFPLTLANYSDMVVTKRPVFKSFSFDVSANEGKILGTKLVYENGKTQPVDNTAEVMTVGTDSVTGCIPYLFDFKLKPTFTIPEGMTVTVDGKAQTSGADEQDFSKPVTYVVSNGEEDRAYVVEVTNTGLPVAVLEQEGGCVYWDEAGINVRAKSEDWSETDHFTLYNADGTVDVKTALCGSRLRGNSTQNFPKLPFALKFKDKVGIQGLPTDKRWELLANWMDRTSLRNAVALDIAHRTASAHTDGLGWSPNGVNVELVINGRHVGNYFLCEKVKIDADRVNIKDCYEDVVDGGNENPSVADCGYLLEFDDAMDEVNCFRTDRGLPVMFKDEVPENGTLFNAIKDKIETIEQNLENGNYSEAYKQLDINSVIDYFFVQELTFNDEYKHPKSVYMYIDGEDKLTAGPVWDFDWQTFIIPDQVRAYGGTYDCRNTDEWLYGASALAEKQWPWGNPDYVNDKPYMWYPLLFKDPTFRSSLQTRWTAVYAALQAVVAEIDRLALQNRLSDKFNSAMWPTTRTLKNECGAAFNGDEDMTFDQAIQSMKKAYTDRLNWMNAQIISGSFVTDAD
;
A
#
# COMPACT_ATOMS: atom_id res chain seq x y z
N MET A 1 -16.72 4.83 -63.66
CA MET A 1 -15.60 4.59 -62.74
C MET A 1 -15.82 5.53 -61.56
N LEU A 2 -16.45 5.00 -60.51
CA LEU A 2 -16.85 5.72 -59.30
C LEU A 2 -15.99 5.13 -58.19
N GLY A 3 -15.11 5.93 -57.60
CA GLY A 3 -14.29 5.54 -56.45
C GLY A 3 -14.97 5.92 -55.13
N GLY A 4 -14.83 5.05 -54.13
CA GLY A 4 -15.38 5.16 -52.78
C GLY A 4 -16.73 4.45 -52.60
N ASP A 5 -16.92 3.76 -51.47
CA ASP A 5 -18.25 3.33 -51.05
C ASP A 5 -19.15 4.56 -50.81
N ALA A 6 -20.46 4.35 -50.62
CA ALA A 6 -21.42 5.44 -50.46
C ALA A 6 -21.14 6.42 -49.28
N ALA A 7 -20.13 6.14 -48.45
CA ALA A 7 -19.71 6.95 -47.30
C ALA A 7 -18.35 7.67 -47.49
N GLY A 8 -17.63 7.46 -48.61
CA GLY A 8 -16.33 8.12 -48.87
C GLY A 8 -15.14 7.52 -48.12
N ASN A 9 -15.28 6.27 -47.65
CA ASN A 9 -14.27 5.55 -46.89
C ASN A 9 -13.11 5.09 -47.79
N VAL A 10 -11.88 5.42 -47.41
CA VAL A 10 -10.66 5.08 -48.14
C VAL A 10 -9.68 4.37 -47.21
N LYS A 11 -9.06 3.30 -47.71
CA LYS A 11 -7.97 2.61 -47.02
C LYS A 11 -6.64 2.84 -47.73
N ILE A 12 -5.62 3.15 -46.95
CA ILE A 12 -4.24 3.32 -47.41
C ILE A 12 -3.37 2.26 -46.74
N LEU A 13 -2.87 1.29 -47.51
CA LEU A 13 -1.77 0.44 -47.09
C LEU A 13 -0.48 1.21 -47.32
N ALA A 14 0.22 1.54 -46.24
CA ALA A 14 1.37 2.41 -46.33
C ALA A 14 2.67 1.68 -45.98
N ARG A 15 3.61 1.77 -46.94
CA ARG A 15 4.92 1.13 -47.02
C ARG A 15 6.00 2.19 -47.18
N MET A 16 7.27 1.83 -47.04
CA MET A 16 8.40 2.73 -47.26
C MET A 16 9.14 2.38 -48.55
N SER A 17 9.76 3.37 -49.19
CA SER A 17 10.48 3.16 -50.45
C SER A 17 11.88 2.55 -50.22
N GLY A 18 12.20 1.42 -50.84
CA GLY A 18 13.54 0.80 -50.83
C GLY A 18 13.69 -0.41 -49.89
N SER A 19 14.86 -1.05 -49.85
CA SER A 19 15.20 -2.21 -48.98
C SER A 19 15.41 -1.83 -47.51
N THR A 20 14.82 -0.71 -47.08
CA THR A 20 14.79 -0.30 -45.69
C THR A 20 13.32 -0.22 -45.30
N PRO A 21 12.75 -1.28 -44.70
CA PRO A 21 11.43 -1.22 -44.12
C PRO A 21 11.49 -0.24 -42.95
N THR A 22 10.66 0.79 -42.97
CA THR A 22 10.69 1.87 -41.97
C THR A 22 9.26 2.18 -41.45
N ARG A 23 9.08 2.80 -40.25
CA ARG A 23 8.32 4.00 -39.75
C ARG A 23 8.31 4.07 -38.14
N THR A 24 7.56 4.93 -37.41
CA THR A 24 7.64 5.43 -35.96
C THR A 24 8.44 4.83 -34.77
N CYS A 25 8.78 3.54 -34.70
CA CYS A 25 9.66 2.99 -33.67
C CYS A 25 10.71 2.05 -34.27
N VAL A 26 11.88 1.92 -33.65
CA VAL A 26 13.00 1.16 -34.24
C VAL A 26 13.05 -0.28 -33.72
N ASP A 27 13.05 -1.26 -34.62
CA ASP A 27 13.29 -2.69 -34.33
C ASP A 27 14.79 -2.93 -34.04
N GLY A 28 15.08 -4.00 -33.30
CA GLY A 28 16.45 -4.48 -33.13
C GLY A 28 17.15 -4.72 -34.47
N VAL A 29 18.48 -4.73 -34.46
CA VAL A 29 19.31 -4.90 -35.66
C VAL A 29 18.97 -6.23 -36.35
N THR A 30 18.53 -6.17 -37.60
CA THR A 30 18.35 -7.37 -38.45
C THR A 30 19.71 -7.98 -38.78
N THR A 31 19.75 -9.27 -39.11
CA THR A 31 21.00 -10.02 -39.39
C THR A 31 21.84 -9.48 -40.55
N ASP A 32 21.31 -8.57 -41.36
CA ASP A 32 21.99 -7.88 -42.46
C ASP A 32 22.51 -6.47 -42.11
N GLY A 33 22.33 -6.03 -40.86
CA GLY A 33 22.77 -4.72 -40.38
C GLY A 33 21.87 -3.55 -40.77
N SER A 34 20.69 -3.82 -41.36
CA SER A 34 19.69 -2.78 -41.61
C SER A 34 18.95 -2.38 -40.33
N VAL A 35 18.49 -1.13 -40.28
CA VAL A 35 17.67 -0.59 -39.19
C VAL A 35 16.22 -0.71 -39.64
N GLY A 36 15.45 -1.58 -39.00
CA GLY A 36 14.01 -1.70 -39.23
C GLY A 36 13.29 -0.60 -38.46
N ILE A 37 12.53 0.26 -39.12
CA ILE A 37 11.66 1.23 -38.44
C ILE A 37 10.21 0.66 -38.66
N LEU A 38 9.26 0.74 -37.71
CA LEU A 38 7.90 0.15 -37.74
C LEU A 38 6.76 1.15 -37.47
N TRP A 39 5.57 0.97 -38.05
CA TRP A 39 4.34 1.65 -37.60
C TRP A 39 3.90 1.22 -36.24
N SER A 40 3.48 2.15 -35.40
CA SER A 40 2.88 1.89 -34.11
C SER A 40 1.35 1.84 -34.19
N PRO A 41 0.70 1.09 -33.29
CA PRO A 41 -0.75 1.17 -33.10
C PRO A 41 -1.21 2.60 -32.82
N GLY A 42 -2.29 3.04 -33.48
CA GLY A 42 -2.89 4.37 -33.24
C GLY A 42 -2.21 5.54 -33.95
N ASP A 43 -1.15 5.31 -34.71
CA ASP A 43 -0.52 6.32 -35.56
C ASP A 43 -1.50 7.01 -36.50
N ARG A 44 -1.19 8.26 -36.87
CA ARG A 44 -2.10 9.13 -37.64
C ARG A 44 -1.37 9.81 -38.78
N ILE A 45 -1.95 9.78 -39.98
CA ILE A 45 -1.44 10.49 -41.16
C ILE A 45 -2.45 11.54 -41.64
N GLY A 46 -1.95 12.64 -42.20
CA GLY A 46 -2.77 13.63 -42.90
C GLY A 46 -2.78 13.37 -44.40
N VAL A 47 -3.95 13.32 -45.01
CA VAL A 47 -4.12 12.95 -46.43
C VAL A 47 -4.71 14.11 -47.23
N TYR A 48 -4.11 14.39 -48.38
CA TYR A 48 -4.56 15.38 -49.35
C TYR A 48 -5.16 14.68 -50.57
N GLY A 49 -6.35 15.10 -50.98
CA GLY A 49 -7.11 14.50 -52.07
C GLY A 49 -7.00 15.27 -53.39
N SER A 50 -7.32 14.58 -54.48
CA SER A 50 -7.18 15.06 -55.87
C SER A 50 -8.13 16.20 -56.27
N ALA A 51 -9.16 16.50 -55.46
CA ALA A 51 -10.11 17.59 -55.76
C ALA A 51 -10.36 18.54 -54.57
N GLY A 52 -9.38 18.65 -53.67
CA GLY A 52 -9.36 19.69 -52.63
C GLY A 52 -9.79 19.24 -51.24
N THR A 53 -9.76 17.95 -50.92
CA THR A 53 -9.58 17.54 -49.51
C THR A 53 -8.19 17.91 -49.03
N SER A 54 -8.10 18.69 -47.95
CA SER A 54 -6.82 19.07 -47.32
C SER A 54 -6.73 18.45 -45.93
N ASN A 55 -5.59 17.81 -45.63
CA ASN A 55 -5.24 17.27 -44.32
C ASN A 55 -6.33 16.40 -43.66
N ALA A 56 -6.93 15.46 -44.40
CA ALA A 56 -7.87 14.51 -43.82
C ALA A 56 -7.15 13.56 -42.86
N LEU A 57 -7.71 13.36 -41.66
CA LEU A 57 -7.19 12.44 -40.67
C LEU A 57 -7.44 10.99 -41.10
N PHE A 58 -6.36 10.22 -41.13
CA PHE A 58 -6.39 8.77 -41.31
C PHE A 58 -5.67 8.10 -40.14
N VAL A 59 -6.27 7.04 -39.58
CA VAL A 59 -5.77 6.38 -38.37
C VAL A 59 -5.35 4.94 -38.68
N SER A 60 -4.22 4.53 -38.12
CA SER A 60 -3.69 3.16 -38.22
C SER A 60 -4.61 2.18 -37.53
N SER A 61 -4.95 1.09 -38.22
CA SER A 61 -5.72 -0.03 -37.67
C SER A 61 -4.83 -1.16 -37.10
N ASN A 62 -3.52 -0.97 -37.05
CA ASN A 62 -2.61 -1.98 -36.51
C ASN A 62 -2.82 -2.16 -35.00
N THR A 63 -2.73 -3.41 -34.52
CA THR A 63 -2.79 -3.75 -33.10
C THR A 63 -1.40 -4.02 -32.50
N SER A 64 -0.36 -4.08 -33.34
CA SER A 64 1.04 -4.25 -32.95
C SER A 64 1.95 -3.48 -33.91
N ALA A 65 3.20 -3.25 -33.49
CA ALA A 65 4.16 -2.58 -34.36
C ALA A 65 4.49 -3.42 -35.61
N ALA A 66 4.52 -2.83 -36.81
CA ALA A 66 4.78 -3.56 -38.04
C ALA A 66 5.38 -2.70 -39.17
N PRO A 67 6.13 -3.29 -40.13
CA PRO A 67 6.70 -2.55 -41.26
C PRO A 67 5.65 -1.94 -42.22
N GLU A 68 4.43 -2.48 -42.19
CA GLU A 68 3.30 -2.00 -42.96
C GLU A 68 2.15 -1.63 -42.02
N ALA A 69 1.37 -0.61 -42.38
CA ALA A 69 0.15 -0.27 -41.65
C ALA A 69 -0.97 0.10 -42.61
N VAL A 70 -2.18 -0.32 -42.23
CA VAL A 70 -3.41 0.07 -42.91
C VAL A 70 -4.00 1.27 -42.18
N PHE A 71 -4.19 2.34 -42.93
CA PHE A 71 -4.80 3.58 -42.49
C PHE A 71 -6.20 3.72 -43.07
N ALA A 72 -7.17 4.10 -42.25
CA ALA A 72 -8.53 4.37 -42.71
C ALA A 72 -8.95 5.80 -42.38
N GLY A 73 -9.68 6.43 -43.31
CA GLY A 73 -10.20 7.79 -43.19
C GLY A 73 -11.14 8.11 -44.34
N ASN A 74 -11.69 9.34 -44.32
CA ASN A 74 -12.67 9.77 -45.32
C ASN A 74 -12.11 10.91 -46.18
N LEU A 75 -12.38 10.85 -47.49
CA LEU A 75 -12.18 11.96 -48.41
C LEU A 75 -13.53 12.51 -48.90
N LYS A 76 -13.52 13.65 -49.58
CA LYS A 76 -14.71 14.13 -50.31
C LYS A 76 -15.11 13.11 -51.38
N GLN A 77 -16.41 13.03 -51.65
CA GLN A 77 -16.96 12.05 -52.57
C GLN A 77 -16.31 12.13 -53.97
N GLY A 78 -15.82 10.99 -54.46
CA GLY A 78 -15.20 10.88 -55.79
C GLY A 78 -13.73 11.31 -55.86
N GLU A 79 -13.13 11.73 -54.74
CA GLU A 79 -11.69 12.01 -54.69
C GLU A 79 -10.85 10.75 -54.51
N SER A 80 -9.68 10.73 -55.13
CA SER A 80 -8.59 9.81 -54.80
C SER A 80 -7.54 10.52 -53.94
N PRO A 81 -6.90 9.84 -52.96
CA PRO A 81 -5.78 10.40 -52.20
C PRO A 81 -4.58 10.65 -53.11
N SER A 82 -3.98 11.83 -53.02
CA SER A 82 -2.84 12.27 -53.83
C SER A 82 -1.53 12.26 -53.06
N TYR A 83 -1.55 12.69 -51.80
CA TYR A 83 -0.37 12.70 -50.92
C TYR A 83 -0.80 12.41 -49.50
N ALA A 84 0.10 11.83 -48.73
CA ALA A 84 -0.06 11.66 -47.29
C ALA A 84 1.20 12.12 -46.57
N TYR A 85 1.08 12.58 -45.33
CA TYR A 85 2.24 12.89 -44.50
C TYR A 85 2.05 12.40 -43.06
N TYR A 86 3.17 12.23 -42.37
CA TYR A 86 3.24 11.84 -40.97
C TYR A 86 4.26 12.73 -40.24
N PRO A 87 4.05 13.07 -38.95
CA PRO A 87 2.83 12.82 -38.17
C PRO A 87 1.68 13.75 -38.58
N TYR A 88 0.43 13.28 -38.45
CA TYR A 88 -0.75 14.14 -38.59
C TYR A 88 -0.74 15.28 -37.57
N ASP A 89 -1.12 16.47 -38.01
CA ASP A 89 -1.31 17.64 -37.16
C ASP A 89 -2.55 18.41 -37.63
N GLU A 90 -3.52 18.62 -36.74
CA GLU A 90 -4.76 19.36 -37.03
C GLU A 90 -4.51 20.83 -37.39
N GLY A 91 -3.39 21.40 -36.91
CA GLY A 91 -2.93 22.76 -37.25
C GLY A 91 -2.65 22.98 -38.74
N ASN A 92 -2.58 21.90 -39.53
CA ASN A 92 -2.44 21.93 -40.98
C ASN A 92 -3.76 21.83 -41.76
N SER A 93 -4.92 21.88 -41.09
CA SER A 93 -6.25 21.82 -41.72
C SER A 93 -6.47 22.85 -42.84
N SER A 94 -5.82 24.01 -42.76
CA SER A 94 -5.86 25.07 -43.79
C SER A 94 -4.57 25.19 -44.62
N SER A 95 -3.59 24.31 -44.41
CA SER A 95 -2.32 24.36 -45.13
C SER A 95 -2.49 23.85 -46.56
N ASP A 96 -1.82 24.50 -47.51
CA ASP A 96 -1.68 23.95 -48.85
C ASP A 96 -0.74 22.74 -48.84
N VAL A 97 -0.94 21.80 -49.77
CA VAL A 97 -0.09 20.62 -49.92
C VAL A 97 1.40 20.97 -50.14
N SER A 98 1.68 22.18 -50.66
CA SER A 98 3.04 22.70 -50.86
C SER A 98 3.62 23.45 -49.65
N ALA A 99 2.88 23.58 -48.54
CA ALA A 99 3.26 24.43 -47.40
C ALA A 99 2.80 23.86 -46.06
N ILE A 100 2.91 22.54 -45.89
CA ILE A 100 2.53 21.82 -44.67
C ILE A 100 3.54 22.15 -43.57
N LYS A 101 3.07 22.55 -42.38
CA LYS A 101 3.90 22.97 -41.24
C LYS A 101 4.35 21.77 -40.42
N GLY A 102 5.56 21.87 -39.87
CA GLY A 102 6.09 20.92 -38.91
C GLY A 102 7.18 21.55 -38.05
N ASN A 103 7.57 20.83 -36.99
CA ASN A 103 8.67 21.19 -36.10
C ASN A 103 9.57 19.98 -35.86
N LEU A 104 10.83 20.08 -36.31
CA LEU A 104 11.87 19.11 -36.00
C LEU A 104 12.50 19.49 -34.65
N LYS A 105 12.00 18.90 -33.57
CA LYS A 105 12.41 19.27 -32.20
C LYS A 105 13.92 19.13 -32.01
N LEU A 106 14.53 20.12 -31.36
CA LEU A 106 15.96 20.10 -30.97
C LEU A 106 16.23 19.31 -29.68
N VAL A 107 15.18 18.93 -28.95
CA VAL A 107 15.24 17.97 -27.85
C VAL A 107 14.23 16.89 -28.15
N GLN A 108 14.70 15.66 -28.30
CA GLN A 108 13.91 14.48 -28.66
C GLN A 108 14.04 13.43 -27.57
N ALA A 109 12.93 12.82 -27.17
CA ALA A 109 12.94 11.66 -26.28
C ALA A 109 13.08 10.35 -27.08
N TYR A 110 13.78 9.39 -26.50
CA TYR A 110 13.89 8.02 -26.98
C TYR A 110 13.71 7.06 -25.80
N ASN A 111 12.93 6.00 -25.99
CA ASN A 111 12.71 4.96 -24.99
C ASN A 111 13.20 3.63 -25.59
N MET A 112 14.13 2.93 -24.93
CA MET A 112 14.63 1.67 -25.48
C MET A 112 13.61 0.53 -25.43
N ALA A 113 12.61 0.61 -24.53
CA ALA A 113 11.63 -0.45 -24.34
C ALA A 113 10.58 -0.50 -25.46
N ASP A 114 10.17 0.65 -25.98
CA ASP A 114 9.15 0.76 -27.04
C ASP A 114 9.70 1.29 -28.37
N GLY A 115 10.94 1.80 -28.39
CA GLY A 115 11.64 2.29 -29.56
C GLY A 115 11.08 3.59 -30.15
N THR A 116 10.18 4.30 -29.45
CA THR A 116 9.45 5.46 -29.96
C THR A 116 10.38 6.59 -30.38
N LEU A 117 10.15 7.14 -31.57
CA LEU A 117 10.91 8.26 -32.14
C LEU A 117 10.07 9.54 -32.19
N GLU A 118 10.57 10.62 -31.59
CA GLU A 118 9.99 11.94 -31.80
C GLU A 118 10.42 12.57 -33.14
N ALA A 119 9.59 13.47 -33.68
CA ALA A 119 9.89 14.29 -34.85
C ALA A 119 10.21 13.53 -36.16
N ASP A 120 9.58 12.36 -36.35
CA ASP A 120 9.80 11.48 -37.50
C ASP A 120 8.96 11.85 -38.75
N TYR A 121 9.30 12.94 -39.44
CA TYR A 121 8.51 13.44 -40.57
C TYR A 121 8.70 12.63 -41.87
N LYS A 122 7.58 12.26 -42.50
CA LYS A 122 7.56 11.48 -43.74
C LYS A 122 6.47 11.95 -44.69
N VAL A 123 6.69 11.70 -45.97
CA VAL A 123 5.72 11.98 -47.03
C VAL A 123 5.52 10.74 -47.89
N GLY A 124 4.25 10.41 -48.11
CA GLY A 124 3.78 9.28 -48.89
C GLY A 124 3.13 9.71 -50.19
N LYS A 125 3.37 8.93 -51.24
CA LYS A 125 2.79 9.09 -52.58
C LYS A 125 2.22 7.76 -53.05
N PRO A 126 1.09 7.76 -53.77
CA PRO A 126 0.43 6.54 -54.21
C PRO A 126 1.29 5.77 -55.23
N THR A 127 1.43 4.47 -55.01
CA THR A 127 2.10 3.53 -55.93
C THR A 127 1.13 2.55 -56.58
N PHE A 128 -0.04 2.35 -55.97
CA PHE A 128 -1.10 1.50 -56.49
C PHE A 128 -2.48 2.02 -56.08
N SER A 129 -3.48 1.74 -56.91
CA SER A 129 -4.89 1.96 -56.64
C SER A 129 -5.70 0.76 -57.09
N SER A 130 -6.60 0.26 -56.24
CA SER A 130 -7.52 -0.83 -56.59
C SER A 130 -8.54 -0.39 -57.64
N ALA A 131 -9.04 -1.34 -58.44
CA ALA A 131 -9.99 -1.07 -59.52
C ALA A 131 -11.35 -0.51 -59.03
N ASP A 132 -11.70 -0.75 -57.77
CA ASP A 132 -12.89 -0.22 -57.10
C ASP A 132 -12.65 1.15 -56.42
N GLY A 133 -11.41 1.66 -56.42
CA GLY A 133 -11.05 2.95 -55.83
C GLY A 133 -11.17 3.02 -54.30
N GLY A 134 -11.29 1.88 -53.62
CA GLY A 134 -11.43 1.82 -52.15
C GLY A 134 -10.11 1.57 -51.39
N GLN A 135 -9.07 1.08 -52.08
CA GLN A 135 -7.77 0.77 -51.49
C GLN A 135 -6.62 1.35 -52.31
N TYR A 136 -5.68 1.96 -51.61
CA TYR A 136 -4.47 2.54 -52.19
C TYR A 136 -3.25 2.02 -51.47
N GLU A 137 -2.15 1.86 -52.20
CA GLU A 137 -0.84 1.66 -51.58
C GLU A 137 -0.02 2.93 -51.70
N PHE A 138 0.62 3.32 -50.60
CA PHE A 138 1.48 4.49 -50.55
C PHE A 138 2.90 4.07 -50.21
N SER A 139 3.86 4.66 -50.92
CA SER A 139 5.27 4.57 -50.58
C SER A 139 5.71 5.89 -49.93
N PHE A 140 6.21 5.79 -48.71
CA PHE A 140 6.67 6.91 -47.89
C PHE A 140 8.20 7.04 -47.92
N GLU A 141 8.66 8.28 -47.79
CA GLU A 141 10.06 8.68 -47.65
C GLU A 141 10.19 9.65 -46.46
N HIS A 142 11.28 9.56 -45.68
CA HIS A 142 11.57 10.52 -44.62
C HIS A 142 12.00 11.87 -45.21
N LEU A 143 11.58 12.96 -44.59
CA LEU A 143 12.05 14.31 -44.93
C LEU A 143 13.45 14.62 -44.39
N PHE A 144 13.87 13.90 -43.36
CA PHE A 144 15.07 14.19 -42.57
C PHE A 144 16.01 12.98 -42.49
N SER A 145 17.20 13.19 -41.97
CA SER A 145 18.16 12.11 -41.69
C SER A 145 17.81 11.44 -40.36
N LEU A 146 18.08 10.15 -40.26
CA LEU A 146 18.04 9.41 -39.00
C LEU A 146 19.47 9.24 -38.48
N ILE A 147 19.64 9.44 -37.18
CA ILE A 147 20.89 9.16 -36.47
C ILE A 147 20.66 7.95 -35.59
N ARG A 148 21.57 6.97 -35.70
CA ARG A 148 21.72 5.85 -34.78
C ARG A 148 22.96 6.04 -33.95
N PHE A 149 22.83 5.94 -32.63
CA PHE A 149 23.95 5.80 -31.72
C PHE A 149 24.12 4.34 -31.33
N SER A 150 25.35 3.83 -31.34
CA SER A 150 25.73 2.54 -30.76
C SER A 150 26.75 2.82 -29.66
N ILE A 151 26.39 2.71 -28.39
CA ILE A 151 27.17 3.21 -27.26
C ILE A 151 27.66 2.04 -26.43
N ASN A 152 28.97 1.96 -26.23
CA ASN A 152 29.59 1.02 -25.31
C ASN A 152 30.59 1.77 -24.42
N ALA A 153 30.32 1.78 -23.12
CA ALA A 153 31.13 2.50 -22.13
C ALA A 153 32.16 1.62 -21.41
N THR A 154 32.28 0.34 -21.79
CA THR A 154 33.19 -0.61 -21.14
C THR A 154 34.62 -0.08 -21.11
N GLY A 155 35.27 -0.15 -19.95
CA GLY A 155 36.62 0.34 -19.71
C GLY A 155 36.72 1.86 -19.53
N THR A 156 35.60 2.57 -19.41
CA THR A 156 35.58 4.03 -19.19
C THR A 156 34.97 4.41 -17.84
N LEU A 157 35.11 5.67 -17.44
CA LEU A 157 34.49 6.18 -16.20
C LEU A 157 32.96 6.16 -16.22
N LEU A 158 32.35 6.06 -17.41
CA LEU A 158 30.88 6.03 -17.58
C LEU A 158 30.32 4.61 -17.43
N GLU A 159 31.18 3.59 -17.33
CA GLU A 159 30.75 2.19 -17.15
C GLU A 159 29.92 2.03 -15.88
N GLY A 160 28.75 1.39 -16.02
CA GLY A 160 27.80 1.12 -14.94
C GLY A 160 26.90 2.30 -14.56
N ASP A 161 27.15 3.51 -15.09
CA ASP A 161 26.34 4.69 -14.80
C ASP A 161 25.10 4.78 -15.69
N ASN A 162 24.06 5.50 -15.26
CA ASN A 162 22.81 5.64 -16.00
C ASN A 162 22.94 6.70 -17.11
N LEU A 163 22.70 6.32 -18.36
CA LEU A 163 22.75 7.21 -19.53
C LEU A 163 21.49 8.09 -19.59
N GLU A 164 21.66 9.41 -19.52
CA GLU A 164 20.54 10.36 -19.54
C GLU A 164 20.35 10.97 -20.93
N SER A 165 21.44 11.40 -21.59
CA SER A 165 21.32 12.02 -22.92
C SER A 165 22.61 12.02 -23.74
N ILE A 166 22.44 12.21 -25.05
CA ILE A 166 23.50 12.57 -25.99
C ILE A 166 23.13 13.87 -26.67
N ILE A 167 24.11 14.75 -26.80
CA ILE A 167 23.98 16.05 -27.43
C ILE A 167 25.00 16.14 -28.57
N LEU A 168 24.53 16.45 -29.77
CA LEU A 168 25.37 16.82 -30.90
C LEU A 168 25.36 18.34 -31.04
N THR A 169 26.54 18.94 -31.12
CA THR A 169 26.71 20.37 -31.40
C THR A 169 27.58 20.54 -32.65
N LEU A 170 27.04 21.21 -33.66
CA LEU A 170 27.71 21.52 -34.92
C LEU A 170 28.33 22.93 -34.90
N PRO A 171 29.19 23.26 -35.88
CA PRO A 171 29.66 24.63 -36.07
C PRO A 171 28.49 25.62 -36.29
N ASP A 172 28.73 26.90 -35.98
CA ASP A 172 27.75 27.96 -36.20
C ASP A 172 27.29 28.02 -37.67
N GLY A 173 26.00 28.32 -37.86
CA GLY A 173 25.37 28.38 -39.18
C GLY A 173 24.83 27.05 -39.69
N ARG A 174 25.07 25.92 -39.00
CA ARG A 174 24.39 24.64 -39.25
C ARG A 174 23.02 24.58 -38.59
N ARG A 175 22.11 23.82 -39.19
CA ARG A 175 20.78 23.57 -38.65
C ARG A 175 20.56 22.08 -38.41
N LEU A 176 20.20 21.71 -37.19
CA LEU A 176 19.79 20.35 -36.83
C LEU A 176 18.27 20.20 -36.70
N GLY A 177 17.52 21.29 -36.57
CA GLY A 177 16.06 21.27 -36.43
C GLY A 177 15.41 22.66 -36.41
N GLY A 178 14.19 22.71 -35.87
CA GLY A 178 13.34 23.90 -35.75
C GLY A 178 12.02 23.79 -36.53
N GLU A 179 11.29 24.91 -36.56
CA GLU A 179 10.03 25.05 -37.30
C GLU A 179 10.28 25.11 -38.81
N PHE A 180 9.45 24.45 -39.60
CA PHE A 180 9.54 24.42 -41.06
C PHE A 180 8.18 24.29 -41.73
N THR A 181 8.17 24.55 -43.03
CA THR A 181 7.12 24.10 -43.95
C THR A 181 7.72 23.15 -44.97
N PHE A 182 6.90 22.26 -45.54
CA PHE A 182 7.34 21.39 -46.62
C PHE A 182 6.26 21.22 -47.67
N ASP A 183 6.73 20.92 -48.89
CA ASP A 183 5.88 20.55 -50.01
C ASP A 183 5.81 19.03 -50.12
N ALA A 184 4.62 18.44 -49.98
CA ALA A 184 4.46 16.99 -50.07
C ALA A 184 4.69 16.42 -51.48
N ALA A 185 4.63 17.23 -52.54
CA ALA A 185 4.93 16.78 -53.89
C ALA A 185 6.44 16.70 -54.15
N SER A 186 7.17 17.78 -53.84
CA SER A 186 8.62 17.85 -54.08
C SER A 186 9.47 17.34 -52.91
N LYS A 187 8.88 17.23 -51.71
CA LYS A 187 9.53 17.01 -50.41
C LYS A 187 10.49 18.14 -50.00
N ALA A 188 10.42 19.29 -50.68
CA ALA A 188 11.27 20.44 -50.36
C ALA A 188 10.88 20.99 -48.98
N VAL A 189 11.87 21.14 -48.10
CA VAL A 189 11.71 21.73 -46.77
C VAL A 189 12.16 23.18 -46.81
N THR A 190 11.32 24.08 -46.31
CA THR A 190 11.61 25.50 -46.11
C THR A 190 11.58 25.82 -44.62
N TRP A 191 12.74 26.12 -44.05
CA TRP A 191 12.89 26.43 -42.64
C TRP A 191 12.35 27.82 -42.28
N THR A 192 11.79 27.94 -41.08
CA THR A 192 11.41 29.22 -40.50
C THR A 192 12.59 29.82 -39.73
N GLY A 193 12.86 31.10 -39.94
CA GLY A 193 13.92 31.85 -39.24
C GLY A 193 15.35 31.54 -39.70
N ALA A 194 16.32 32.27 -39.14
CA ALA A 194 17.75 32.03 -39.37
C ALA A 194 18.24 30.76 -38.63
N ALA A 195 19.44 30.27 -38.98
CA ALA A 195 20.04 29.08 -38.37
C ALA A 195 20.74 29.36 -37.01
N ASP A 196 20.45 30.50 -36.38
CA ASP A 196 21.07 30.89 -35.12
C ASP A 196 20.51 30.05 -33.97
N GLY A 197 21.39 29.39 -33.20
CA GLY A 197 21.01 28.61 -32.01
C GLY A 197 20.31 27.28 -32.26
N VAL A 198 20.28 26.81 -33.52
CA VAL A 198 19.67 25.51 -33.92
C VAL A 198 20.71 24.48 -34.36
N ASN A 199 21.98 24.71 -34.05
CA ASN A 199 23.12 23.84 -34.32
C ASN A 199 23.36 22.78 -33.23
N GLN A 200 22.47 22.68 -32.25
CA GLN A 200 22.54 21.70 -31.16
C GLN A 200 21.28 20.82 -31.12
N LEU A 201 21.47 19.51 -30.99
CA LEU A 201 20.39 18.52 -30.95
C LEU A 201 20.64 17.54 -29.80
N THR A 202 19.63 17.34 -28.95
CA THR A 202 19.69 16.46 -27.79
C THR A 202 18.74 15.29 -27.96
N MET A 203 19.24 14.08 -27.72
CA MET A 203 18.43 12.89 -27.49
C MET A 203 18.46 12.54 -26.00
N LYS A 204 17.28 12.47 -25.37
CA LYS A 204 17.11 12.07 -23.98
C LYS A 204 16.58 10.64 -23.90
N TRP A 205 17.20 9.81 -23.08
CA TRP A 205 16.66 8.50 -22.73
C TRP A 205 15.61 8.66 -21.64
N SER A 206 14.37 8.28 -21.92
CA SER A 206 13.29 8.38 -20.93
C SER A 206 13.40 7.31 -19.84
N ASP A 207 14.08 6.20 -20.12
CA ASP A 207 14.28 5.04 -19.24
C ASP A 207 15.64 5.05 -18.51
N ALA A 208 16.50 6.04 -18.80
CA ALA A 208 17.81 6.24 -18.19
C ALA A 208 18.64 4.96 -17.96
N PRO A 209 18.91 4.15 -19.00
CA PRO A 209 19.47 2.82 -18.86
C PRO A 209 20.91 2.82 -18.34
N ALA A 210 21.28 1.80 -17.58
CA ALA A 210 22.65 1.61 -17.12
C ALA A 210 23.58 1.19 -18.27
N LEU A 211 24.76 1.81 -18.34
CA LEU A 211 25.83 1.47 -19.29
C LEU A 211 26.62 0.23 -18.82
N THR A 212 25.95 -0.92 -18.79
CA THR A 212 26.49 -2.19 -18.26
C THR A 212 27.74 -2.64 -19.03
N SER A 213 28.72 -3.19 -18.30
CA SER A 213 29.94 -3.76 -18.86
C SER A 213 29.66 -4.78 -19.96
N GLY A 214 30.34 -4.65 -21.10
CA GLY A 214 30.19 -5.54 -22.26
C GLY A 214 28.91 -5.31 -23.08
N GLN A 215 28.00 -4.43 -22.65
CA GLN A 215 26.76 -4.14 -23.36
C GLN A 215 26.94 -2.95 -24.34
N GLU A 216 26.33 -3.08 -25.52
CA GLU A 216 26.12 -1.95 -26.43
C GLU A 216 24.66 -1.49 -26.33
N LEU A 217 24.44 -0.21 -26.03
CA LEU A 217 23.13 0.42 -26.06
C LEU A 217 22.93 1.12 -27.39
N THR A 218 21.71 1.07 -27.91
CA THR A 218 21.35 1.77 -29.15
C THR A 218 20.30 2.83 -28.88
N GLY A 219 20.45 4.00 -29.51
CA GLY A 219 19.43 5.05 -29.47
C GLY A 219 19.30 5.77 -30.81
N TYR A 220 18.13 6.37 -31.05
CA TYR A 220 17.80 6.96 -32.34
C TYR A 220 17.18 8.35 -32.20
N MET A 221 17.57 9.27 -33.09
CA MET A 221 16.96 10.60 -33.21
C MET A 221 16.99 11.07 -34.65
N THR A 222 16.18 12.06 -34.99
CA THR A 222 16.12 12.65 -36.33
C THR A 222 16.83 14.00 -36.39
N CYS A 223 17.47 14.32 -37.51
CA CYS A 223 18.10 15.61 -37.71
C CYS A 223 17.90 16.15 -39.14
N ALA A 224 17.94 17.47 -39.26
CA ALA A 224 17.99 18.11 -40.56
C ALA A 224 19.26 17.65 -41.32
N PRO A 225 19.16 17.38 -42.64
CA PRO A 225 20.27 16.89 -43.46
C PRO A 225 21.23 18.03 -43.84
N ASP A 226 21.77 18.72 -42.83
CA ASP A 226 22.65 19.89 -42.96
C ASP A 226 24.00 19.66 -42.25
N ILE A 227 24.33 18.41 -41.92
CA ILE A 227 25.67 18.02 -41.51
C ILE A 227 26.48 17.77 -42.78
N HIS A 228 27.60 18.46 -42.92
CA HIS A 228 28.45 18.33 -44.11
C HIS A 228 29.70 17.54 -43.84
N GLN A 229 30.28 16.99 -44.90
CA GLN A 229 31.60 16.38 -44.83
C GLN A 229 32.61 17.40 -44.27
N ASN A 230 33.43 16.94 -43.33
CA ASN A 230 34.42 17.73 -42.61
C ASN A 230 33.90 18.68 -41.52
N ASP A 231 32.59 18.74 -41.27
CA ASP A 231 32.08 19.45 -40.09
C ASP A 231 32.63 18.82 -38.81
N ASP A 232 33.05 19.65 -37.86
CA ASP A 232 33.46 19.22 -36.53
C ASP A 232 32.23 19.09 -35.63
N ILE A 233 31.86 17.85 -35.29
CA ILE A 233 30.70 17.52 -34.46
C ILE A 233 31.19 17.31 -33.04
N LYS A 234 30.85 18.23 -32.13
CA LYS A 234 31.05 18.03 -30.70
C LYS A 234 29.96 17.10 -30.17
N ILE A 235 30.37 16.00 -29.56
CA ILE A 235 29.52 14.99 -28.95
C ILE A 235 29.66 15.16 -27.43
N THR A 236 28.53 15.41 -26.76
CA THR A 236 28.43 15.44 -25.31
C THR A 236 27.54 14.30 -24.85
N ILE A 237 28.03 13.44 -23.98
CA ILE A 237 27.28 12.34 -23.36
C ILE A 237 27.07 12.69 -21.89
N LEU A 238 25.82 12.74 -21.46
CA LEU A 238 25.44 12.95 -20.07
C LEU A 238 24.96 11.63 -19.49
N THR A 239 25.67 11.15 -18.48
CA THR A 239 25.23 10.09 -17.58
C THR A 239 24.88 10.72 -16.22
N HIS A 240 24.28 9.97 -15.31
CA HIS A 240 23.88 10.49 -14.02
C HIS A 240 25.03 11.20 -13.29
N GLN A 241 26.20 10.58 -13.21
CA GLN A 241 27.37 11.08 -12.49
C GLN A 241 28.38 11.84 -13.36
N TYR A 242 28.33 11.70 -14.70
CA TYR A 242 29.39 12.19 -15.57
C TYR A 242 28.89 12.93 -16.81
N LYS A 243 29.72 13.85 -17.28
CA LYS A 243 29.62 14.51 -18.57
C LYS A 243 30.88 14.21 -19.36
N ALA A 244 30.75 13.53 -20.49
CA ALA A 244 31.85 13.22 -21.40
C ALA A 244 31.75 14.05 -22.67
N GLU A 245 32.85 14.66 -23.12
CA GLU A 245 32.89 15.52 -24.30
C GLU A 245 34.08 15.19 -25.21
N PHE A 246 33.83 15.12 -26.51
CA PHE A 246 34.86 14.98 -27.55
C PHE A 246 34.31 15.45 -28.90
N THR A 247 35.20 15.68 -29.87
CA THR A 247 34.83 16.18 -31.19
C THR A 247 35.23 15.20 -32.28
N ARG A 248 34.34 14.90 -33.22
CA ARG A 248 34.62 14.05 -34.38
C ARG A 248 34.26 14.76 -35.66
N ARG A 249 35.09 14.56 -36.68
CA ARG A 249 34.87 15.13 -38.00
C ARG A 249 33.92 14.26 -38.81
N SER A 250 32.88 14.86 -39.39
CA SER A 250 31.95 14.14 -40.26
C SER A 250 32.66 13.62 -41.51
N LEU A 251 32.36 12.37 -41.90
CA LEU A 251 32.93 11.73 -43.08
C LEU A 251 32.09 11.88 -44.35
N ALA A 252 30.86 12.38 -44.21
CA ALA A 252 29.91 12.47 -45.31
C ALA A 252 28.98 13.68 -45.16
N ASP A 253 28.42 14.11 -46.28
CA ASP A 253 27.26 14.98 -46.28
C ASP A 253 26.01 14.16 -45.92
N PHE A 254 25.22 14.69 -45.00
CA PHE A 254 23.99 14.05 -44.58
C PHE A 254 22.90 14.30 -45.62
N ALA A 255 22.15 13.26 -45.94
CA ALA A 255 21.04 13.31 -46.87
C ALA A 255 19.74 12.91 -46.16
N ALA A 256 18.63 13.50 -46.62
CA ALA A 256 17.30 13.06 -46.20
C ALA A 256 17.09 11.57 -46.52
N ASN A 257 16.21 10.91 -45.78
CA ASN A 257 15.87 9.50 -46.00
C ASN A 257 17.08 8.55 -45.93
N THR A 258 18.07 8.91 -45.09
CA THR A 258 19.29 8.13 -44.87
C THR A 258 19.57 8.01 -43.37
N CYS A 259 19.99 6.82 -42.94
CA CYS A 259 20.40 6.55 -41.56
C CYS A 259 21.93 6.59 -41.43
N TYR A 260 22.43 7.39 -40.50
CA TYR A 260 23.84 7.52 -40.19
C TYR A 260 24.12 6.97 -38.80
N THR A 261 25.14 6.13 -38.68
CA THR A 261 25.52 5.53 -37.39
C THR A 261 26.70 6.25 -36.77
N PHE A 262 26.57 6.58 -35.50
CA PHE A 262 27.63 7.05 -34.62
C PHE A 262 28.07 5.87 -33.74
N PRO A 263 29.14 5.14 -34.11
CA PRO A 263 29.66 4.04 -33.30
C PRO A 263 30.47 4.62 -32.14
N LEU A 264 29.87 4.66 -30.96
CA LEU A 264 30.42 5.24 -29.74
C LEU A 264 30.94 4.15 -28.79
N THR A 265 31.94 3.38 -29.24
CA THR A 265 32.78 2.58 -28.34
C THR A 265 33.73 3.51 -27.60
N LEU A 266 33.34 3.96 -26.41
CA LEU A 266 33.92 5.11 -25.74
C LEU A 266 35.39 4.93 -25.35
N ALA A 267 35.82 3.70 -25.07
CA ALA A 267 37.22 3.38 -24.79
C ALA A 267 38.18 3.71 -25.94
N ASN A 268 37.67 3.84 -27.17
CA ASN A 268 38.49 4.19 -28.34
C ASN A 268 38.76 5.70 -28.45
N TYR A 269 38.20 6.51 -27.57
CA TYR A 269 38.27 7.97 -27.61
C TYR A 269 39.20 8.51 -26.52
N SER A 270 40.50 8.45 -26.76
CA SER A 270 41.53 8.87 -25.79
C SER A 270 41.56 10.38 -25.50
N ASP A 271 40.95 11.18 -26.36
CA ASP A 271 40.78 12.63 -26.22
C ASP A 271 39.45 13.02 -25.52
N MET A 272 38.64 12.02 -25.13
CA MET A 272 37.39 12.25 -24.39
C MET A 272 37.67 12.87 -23.02
N VAL A 273 37.13 14.06 -22.80
CA VAL A 273 37.20 14.75 -21.52
C VAL A 273 35.98 14.37 -20.70
N VAL A 274 36.20 13.74 -19.55
CA VAL A 274 35.13 13.35 -18.62
C VAL A 274 35.20 14.25 -17.38
N THR A 275 34.07 14.90 -17.08
CA THR A 275 33.88 15.74 -15.90
C THR A 275 32.77 15.16 -15.02
N LYS A 276 32.83 15.42 -13.71
CA LYS A 276 31.80 14.97 -12.77
C LYS A 276 30.63 15.94 -12.77
N ARG A 277 29.42 15.39 -12.62
CA ARG A 277 28.17 16.17 -12.55
C ARG A 277 27.70 16.34 -11.11
N PRO A 278 26.94 17.41 -10.82
CA PRO A 278 26.42 17.71 -9.49
C PRO A 278 25.34 16.71 -9.07
N VAL A 279 25.74 15.68 -8.34
CA VAL A 279 24.83 14.65 -7.82
C VAL A 279 25.08 14.33 -6.37
N PHE A 280 24.04 13.91 -5.66
CA PHE A 280 24.21 13.16 -4.42
C PHE A 280 24.70 11.74 -4.73
N LYS A 281 25.75 11.30 -4.03
CA LYS A 281 26.22 9.91 -4.04
C LYS A 281 25.58 9.09 -2.93
N SER A 282 25.27 9.74 -1.81
CA SER A 282 24.56 9.16 -0.69
C SER A 282 23.81 10.25 0.06
N PHE A 283 22.74 9.87 0.74
CA PHE A 283 21.97 10.71 1.64
C PHE A 283 21.42 9.84 2.78
N SER A 284 21.67 10.23 4.02
CA SER A 284 21.28 9.49 5.22
C SER A 284 21.03 10.44 6.39
N PHE A 285 20.51 9.90 7.49
CA PHE A 285 20.42 10.58 8.77
C PHE A 285 21.18 9.78 9.80
N ASP A 286 22.37 10.25 10.16
CA ASP A 286 23.23 9.54 11.11
C ASP A 286 22.70 9.70 12.54
N VAL A 287 22.78 8.63 13.33
CA VAL A 287 22.32 8.60 14.72
C VAL A 287 23.07 9.62 15.57
N SER A 288 24.39 9.72 15.41
CA SER A 288 25.22 10.66 16.18
C SER A 288 24.91 12.13 15.93
N ALA A 289 24.38 12.46 14.75
CA ALA A 289 23.95 13.83 14.41
C ALA A 289 22.51 14.13 14.86
N ASN A 290 21.71 13.08 15.08
CA ASN A 290 20.26 13.15 15.31
C ASN A 290 19.82 12.36 16.56
N GLU A 291 20.62 12.42 17.62
CA GLU A 291 20.34 11.71 18.88
C GLU A 291 18.94 12.06 19.41
N GLY A 292 18.20 11.03 19.84
CA GLY A 292 16.82 11.16 20.30
C GLY A 292 15.76 11.25 19.20
N LYS A 293 16.18 11.43 17.92
CA LYS A 293 15.28 11.47 16.75
C LYS A 293 15.44 10.23 15.87
N ILE A 294 16.69 9.79 15.67
CA ILE A 294 17.03 8.54 15.00
C ILE A 294 17.50 7.53 16.05
N LEU A 295 16.91 6.34 16.04
CA LEU A 295 17.16 5.32 17.05
C LEU A 295 18.51 4.63 16.78
N GLY A 296 19.34 4.51 17.82
CA GLY A 296 20.65 3.83 17.75
C GLY A 296 20.56 2.30 17.74
N THR A 297 19.37 1.75 17.91
CA THR A 297 19.10 0.32 17.84
C THR A 297 17.84 0.10 17.00
N LYS A 298 17.89 -0.88 16.11
CA LYS A 298 16.72 -1.32 15.32
C LYS A 298 16.53 -2.81 15.47
N LEU A 299 15.32 -3.28 15.23
CA LEU A 299 15.03 -4.71 15.20
C LEU A 299 15.10 -5.23 13.77
N VAL A 300 15.73 -6.38 13.58
CA VAL A 300 15.79 -7.07 12.29
C VAL A 300 15.43 -8.54 12.48
N TYR A 301 14.74 -9.11 11.50
CA TYR A 301 14.53 -10.54 11.44
C TYR A 301 15.63 -11.19 10.59
N GLU A 302 16.56 -11.88 11.25
CA GLU A 302 17.68 -12.55 10.61
C GLU A 302 17.94 -13.90 11.28
N ASN A 303 18.34 -14.91 10.52
CA ASN A 303 18.63 -16.26 11.03
C ASN A 303 17.47 -16.90 11.80
N GLY A 304 16.22 -16.63 11.39
CA GLY A 304 15.03 -17.27 11.95
C GLY A 304 14.45 -16.62 13.20
N LYS A 305 14.95 -15.46 13.62
CA LYS A 305 14.43 -14.72 14.78
C LYS A 305 14.56 -13.22 14.63
N THR A 306 13.72 -12.48 15.34
CA THR A 306 13.86 -11.04 15.53
C THR A 306 14.91 -10.77 16.58
N GLN A 307 15.77 -9.79 16.35
CA GLN A 307 16.82 -9.40 17.30
C GLN A 307 17.21 -7.93 17.16
N PRO A 308 17.69 -7.29 18.24
CA PRO A 308 18.19 -5.94 18.18
C PRO A 308 19.59 -5.91 17.52
N VAL A 309 19.82 -4.91 16.68
CA VAL A 309 21.12 -4.62 16.07
C VAL A 309 21.44 -3.14 16.16
N ASP A 310 22.73 -2.81 16.16
CA ASP A 310 23.19 -1.42 16.12
C ASP A 310 22.69 -0.73 14.83
N ASN A 311 22.17 0.48 15.00
CA ASN A 311 21.82 1.36 13.89
C ASN A 311 22.74 2.57 13.94
N THR A 312 23.44 2.85 12.84
CA THR A 312 24.33 4.00 12.74
C THR A 312 23.72 5.15 11.95
N ALA A 313 22.79 4.84 11.03
CA ALA A 313 22.10 5.82 10.21
C ALA A 313 20.83 5.22 9.56
N GLU A 314 19.86 6.09 9.25
CA GLU A 314 18.76 5.77 8.34
C GLU A 314 19.13 6.25 6.92
N VAL A 315 19.24 5.32 5.97
CA VAL A 315 19.72 5.61 4.60
C VAL A 315 18.56 5.87 3.67
N MET A 316 18.61 6.98 2.94
CA MET A 316 17.60 7.37 1.96
C MET A 316 17.95 6.87 0.56
N THR A 317 16.94 6.68 -0.28
CA THR A 317 17.13 6.33 -1.69
C THR A 317 17.39 7.58 -2.49
N VAL A 318 18.55 7.68 -3.15
CA VAL A 318 18.88 8.77 -4.06
C VAL A 318 18.44 8.38 -5.48
N GLY A 319 17.49 9.13 -6.04
CA GLY A 319 17.04 9.03 -7.41
C GLY A 319 17.69 10.05 -8.35
N THR A 320 17.13 10.22 -9.54
CA THR A 320 17.66 11.13 -10.57
C THR A 320 17.54 12.61 -10.18
N ASP A 321 16.44 12.98 -9.52
CA ASP A 321 16.04 14.34 -9.14
C ASP A 321 15.33 14.37 -7.78
N SER A 322 15.42 13.28 -7.01
CA SER A 322 14.75 13.13 -5.72
C SER A 322 15.60 12.33 -4.74
N VAL A 323 15.32 12.50 -3.46
CA VAL A 323 15.82 11.65 -2.39
C VAL A 323 14.61 11.27 -1.53
N THR A 324 14.35 9.98 -1.36
CA THR A 324 13.14 9.52 -0.67
C THR A 324 13.44 8.46 0.37
N GLY A 325 12.74 8.48 1.50
CA GLY A 325 12.75 7.38 2.46
C GLY A 325 11.66 7.50 3.53
N CYS A 326 11.39 6.36 4.18
CA CYS A 326 10.45 6.28 5.27
C CYS A 326 11.17 5.78 6.52
N ILE A 327 11.07 6.54 7.60
CA ILE A 327 11.58 6.20 8.93
C ILE A 327 10.34 5.97 9.81
N PRO A 328 9.95 4.71 10.10
CA PRO A 328 8.61 4.40 10.61
C PRO A 328 8.23 5.14 11.90
N TYR A 329 9.20 5.24 12.80
CA TYR A 329 9.05 5.82 14.13
C TYR A 329 9.32 7.34 14.15
N LEU A 330 9.49 7.99 13.00
CA LEU A 330 9.86 9.41 12.96
C LEU A 330 8.67 10.29 13.39
N PHE A 331 8.88 11.03 14.47
CA PHE A 331 7.97 12.05 14.96
C PHE A 331 8.59 13.45 15.02
N ASP A 332 9.93 13.57 15.04
CA ASP A 332 10.65 14.85 14.93
C ASP A 332 11.34 14.94 13.57
N PHE A 333 10.72 15.66 12.64
CA PHE A 333 11.20 15.83 11.26
C PHE A 333 12.34 16.84 11.11
N LYS A 334 12.79 17.48 12.20
CA LYS A 334 13.95 18.36 12.16
C LYS A 334 15.21 17.51 12.23
N LEU A 335 15.86 17.29 11.10
CA LEU A 335 16.98 16.38 10.99
C LEU A 335 18.19 17.04 10.33
N LYS A 336 19.37 16.58 10.72
CA LYS A 336 20.65 16.89 10.09
C LYS A 336 21.02 15.77 9.12
N PRO A 337 20.87 15.96 7.80
CA PRO A 337 21.23 14.93 6.84
C PRO A 337 22.75 14.84 6.67
N THR A 338 23.24 13.62 6.57
CA THR A 338 24.59 13.31 6.09
C THR A 338 24.49 12.96 4.62
N PHE A 339 25.28 13.64 3.79
CA PHE A 339 25.30 13.41 2.35
C PHE A 339 26.71 13.46 1.80
N THR A 340 26.93 12.74 0.71
CA THR A 340 28.20 12.81 -0.03
C THR A 340 27.95 13.30 -1.45
N ILE A 341 28.83 14.18 -1.92
CA ILE A 341 28.82 14.74 -3.27
C ILE A 341 30.23 14.63 -3.86
N PRO A 342 30.41 14.73 -5.18
CA PRO A 342 31.74 14.83 -5.77
C PRO A 342 32.54 16.04 -5.22
N GLU A 343 33.86 15.87 -5.14
CA GLU A 343 34.79 16.91 -4.68
C GLU A 343 34.68 18.19 -5.52
N GLY A 344 34.77 19.35 -4.85
CA GLY A 344 34.73 20.68 -5.48
C GLY A 344 33.33 21.20 -5.76
N MET A 345 32.27 20.44 -5.43
CA MET A 345 30.89 20.86 -5.59
C MET A 345 30.32 21.44 -4.30
N THR A 346 29.18 22.14 -4.42
CA THR A 346 28.47 22.76 -3.30
C THR A 346 27.04 22.25 -3.22
N VAL A 347 26.46 22.34 -2.03
CA VAL A 347 25.06 22.00 -1.78
C VAL A 347 24.39 23.19 -1.13
N THR A 348 23.19 23.56 -1.60
CA THR A 348 22.41 24.64 -1.01
C THR A 348 20.94 24.24 -0.79
N VAL A 349 20.30 24.89 0.18
CA VAL A 349 18.84 24.90 0.38
C VAL A 349 18.44 26.36 0.49
N ASP A 350 17.47 26.80 -0.32
CA ASP A 350 17.08 28.21 -0.45
C ASP A 350 18.28 29.17 -0.68
N GLY A 351 19.26 28.70 -1.46
CA GLY A 351 20.50 29.43 -1.74
C GLY A 351 21.50 29.51 -0.59
N LYS A 352 21.21 28.91 0.58
CA LYS A 352 22.13 28.82 1.72
C LYS A 352 22.95 27.56 1.65
N ALA A 353 24.27 27.69 1.72
CA ALA A 353 25.20 26.56 1.75
C ALA A 353 24.86 25.57 2.88
N GLN A 354 24.99 24.27 2.58
CA GLN A 354 24.71 23.18 3.50
C GLN A 354 25.98 22.39 3.81
N THR A 355 26.16 22.08 5.09
CA THR A 355 27.23 21.27 5.64
C THR A 355 26.65 19.92 6.06
N SER A 356 27.10 18.86 5.39
CA SER A 356 26.69 17.47 5.68
C SER A 356 26.88 17.13 7.16
N GLY A 357 25.85 16.57 7.78
CA GLY A 357 25.81 16.11 9.17
C GLY A 357 25.71 17.24 10.21
N ALA A 358 25.64 18.51 9.80
CA ALA A 358 25.68 19.66 10.72
C ALA A 358 24.43 20.55 10.61
N ASP A 359 24.02 20.90 9.40
CA ASP A 359 22.91 21.83 9.18
C ASP A 359 21.55 21.10 9.26
N GLU A 360 20.67 21.57 10.14
CA GLU A 360 19.34 20.99 10.36
C GLU A 360 18.34 21.55 9.35
N GLN A 361 17.50 20.67 8.79
CA GLN A 361 16.34 21.02 7.97
C GLN A 361 15.07 20.39 8.55
N ASP A 362 13.92 21.02 8.27
CA ASP A 362 12.60 20.52 8.65
C ASP A 362 11.99 19.75 7.48
N PHE A 363 11.95 18.43 7.60
CA PHE A 363 11.42 17.51 6.58
C PHE A 363 9.93 17.19 6.79
N SER A 364 9.19 17.95 7.60
CA SER A 364 7.72 17.81 7.69
C SER A 364 7.03 18.11 6.35
N LYS A 365 7.76 18.71 5.40
CA LYS A 365 7.41 18.89 3.99
C LYS A 365 8.66 18.61 3.13
N PRO A 366 8.48 18.32 1.83
CA PRO A 366 9.61 18.14 0.93
C PRO A 366 10.56 19.36 0.92
N VAL A 367 11.86 19.12 0.98
CA VAL A 367 12.92 20.14 0.97
C VAL A 367 13.70 20.03 -0.33
N THR A 368 13.88 21.15 -1.05
CA THR A 368 14.67 21.15 -2.29
C THR A 368 16.13 21.48 -2.00
N TYR A 369 17.01 20.52 -2.29
CA TYR A 369 18.45 20.70 -2.28
C TYR A 369 18.95 20.97 -3.69
N VAL A 370 19.93 21.88 -3.84
CA VAL A 370 20.61 22.11 -5.11
C VAL A 370 22.08 21.74 -4.96
N VAL A 371 22.54 20.77 -5.74
CA VAL A 371 23.96 20.44 -5.89
C VAL A 371 24.49 21.24 -7.09
N SER A 372 25.65 21.88 -6.96
CA SER A 372 26.23 22.70 -8.01
C SER A 372 27.73 22.44 -8.17
N ASN A 373 28.20 22.41 -9.41
CA ASN A 373 29.63 22.45 -9.75
C ASN A 373 30.09 23.83 -10.25
N GLY A 374 29.22 24.85 -10.21
CA GLY A 374 29.45 26.20 -10.71
C GLY A 374 29.12 26.43 -12.19
N GLU A 375 28.90 25.36 -12.98
CA GLU A 375 28.45 25.42 -14.38
C GLU A 375 27.04 24.83 -14.56
N GLU A 376 26.74 23.77 -13.81
CA GLU A 376 25.49 23.03 -13.79
C GLU A 376 24.95 23.02 -12.36
N ASP A 377 23.65 23.22 -12.24
CA ASP A 377 22.88 23.07 -11.01
C ASP A 377 21.88 21.93 -11.16
N ARG A 378 21.80 21.06 -10.14
CA ARG A 378 20.83 19.96 -10.09
C ARG A 378 20.01 20.04 -8.81
N ALA A 379 18.70 20.19 -8.99
CA ALA A 379 17.75 20.18 -7.90
C ALA A 379 17.33 18.74 -7.54
N TYR A 380 17.25 18.48 -6.25
CA TYR A 380 16.76 17.25 -5.65
C TYR A 380 15.64 17.57 -4.68
N VAL A 381 14.45 17.00 -4.91
CA VAL A 381 13.36 17.05 -3.93
C VAL A 381 13.58 15.95 -2.91
N VAL A 382 13.87 16.33 -1.66
CA VAL A 382 14.09 15.41 -0.55
C VAL A 382 12.78 15.24 0.22
N GLU A 383 12.24 14.03 0.24
CA GLU A 383 11.02 13.66 0.94
C GLU A 383 11.30 12.56 1.98
N VAL A 384 11.03 12.87 3.24
CA VAL A 384 11.19 11.95 4.36
C VAL A 384 9.84 11.78 5.03
N THR A 385 9.36 10.56 5.14
CA THR A 385 8.06 10.27 5.74
C THR A 385 8.22 9.33 6.95
N ASN A 386 7.16 9.21 7.75
CA ASN A 386 6.92 8.03 8.57
C ASN A 386 5.87 7.14 7.88
N THR A 387 5.28 6.19 8.61
CA THR A 387 4.29 5.26 8.05
C THR A 387 2.90 5.87 7.84
N GLY A 388 2.67 7.10 8.31
CA GLY A 388 1.35 7.74 8.37
C GLY A 388 0.54 7.34 9.60
N LEU A 389 1.08 6.51 10.49
CA LEU A 389 0.48 6.18 11.79
C LEU A 389 1.00 7.11 12.91
N PRO A 390 0.23 7.32 13.99
CA PRO A 390 0.76 7.92 15.21
C PRO A 390 1.94 7.12 15.77
N VAL A 391 2.87 7.81 16.45
CA VAL A 391 4.03 7.18 17.09
C VAL A 391 3.88 7.25 18.62
N ALA A 392 3.76 6.09 19.25
CA ALA A 392 3.72 5.95 20.70
C ALA A 392 5.14 5.72 21.23
N VAL A 393 5.61 6.56 22.14
CA VAL A 393 6.94 6.45 22.77
C VAL A 393 6.76 6.11 24.24
N LEU A 394 7.26 4.95 24.66
CA LEU A 394 7.18 4.42 26.01
C LEU A 394 8.59 4.21 26.58
N GLU A 395 8.93 4.94 27.62
CA GLU A 395 10.19 4.78 28.35
C GLU A 395 9.89 4.20 29.74
N GLN A 396 10.37 2.98 29.99
CA GLN A 396 10.18 2.24 31.24
C GLN A 396 11.51 1.84 31.89
N GLU A 397 11.50 1.67 33.21
CA GLU A 397 12.68 1.23 33.97
C GLU A 397 12.42 -0.05 34.76
N GLY A 398 13.27 -1.07 34.60
CA GLY A 398 13.18 -2.32 35.39
C GLY A 398 12.36 -3.41 34.72
N GLY A 399 11.64 -4.20 35.54
CA GLY A 399 10.94 -5.42 35.11
C GLY A 399 11.82 -6.67 35.17
N CYS A 400 11.20 -7.82 35.41
CA CYS A 400 11.90 -9.09 35.57
C CYS A 400 11.89 -9.99 34.33
N VAL A 401 11.16 -9.62 33.27
CA VAL A 401 11.08 -10.40 32.03
C VAL A 401 12.03 -9.81 31.01
N TYR A 402 13.03 -10.60 30.59
CA TYR A 402 13.91 -10.22 29.50
C TYR A 402 13.25 -10.57 28.16
N TRP A 403 13.00 -9.57 27.33
CA TRP A 403 12.46 -9.73 25.99
C TRP A 403 13.62 -9.84 25.00
N ASP A 404 13.98 -11.08 24.63
CA ASP A 404 15.16 -11.37 23.80
C ASP A 404 15.15 -10.63 22.46
N GLU A 405 13.99 -10.57 21.80
CA GLU A 405 13.83 -9.99 20.46
C GLU A 405 14.03 -8.47 20.44
N ALA A 406 13.71 -7.79 21.53
CA ALA A 406 13.96 -6.36 21.70
C ALA A 406 15.29 -6.08 22.45
N GLY A 407 15.81 -7.02 23.23
CA GLY A 407 17.00 -6.83 24.07
C GLY A 407 16.81 -5.80 25.19
N ILE A 408 15.65 -5.86 25.86
CA ILE A 408 15.29 -5.02 27.02
C ILE A 408 14.58 -5.86 28.08
N ASN A 409 14.60 -5.39 29.32
CA ASN A 409 13.70 -5.91 30.36
C ASN A 409 12.35 -5.17 30.30
N VAL A 410 11.28 -5.91 30.56
CA VAL A 410 9.91 -5.43 30.67
C VAL A 410 9.26 -6.01 31.92
N ARG A 411 8.24 -5.34 32.45
CA ARG A 411 7.52 -5.83 33.64
C ARG A 411 6.55 -6.97 33.29
N ALA A 412 6.59 -8.04 34.07
CA ALA A 412 5.65 -9.16 33.95
C ALA A 412 4.20 -8.73 34.29
N LYS A 413 3.20 -9.47 33.77
CA LYS A 413 1.76 -9.25 34.05
C LYS A 413 1.46 -9.20 35.55
N SER A 414 2.16 -10.01 36.35
CA SER A 414 1.99 -10.14 37.80
C SER A 414 2.75 -9.10 38.63
N GLU A 415 3.63 -8.31 38.01
CA GLU A 415 4.36 -7.27 38.74
C GLU A 415 3.44 -6.06 39.03
N ASP A 416 3.78 -5.34 40.11
CA ASP A 416 3.11 -4.11 40.49
C ASP A 416 3.26 -3.02 39.42
N TRP A 417 2.26 -2.14 39.35
CA TRP A 417 2.29 -1.00 38.45
C TRP A 417 3.37 0.00 38.86
N SER A 418 4.23 0.37 37.91
CA SER A 418 5.08 1.55 38.04
C SER A 418 4.25 2.84 37.99
N GLU A 419 4.81 3.91 38.53
CA GLU A 419 4.30 5.27 38.33
C GLU A 419 5.39 6.21 37.78
N THR A 420 6.52 5.64 37.33
CA THR A 420 7.71 6.38 36.88
C THR A 420 8.04 6.13 35.41
N ASP A 421 7.29 5.28 34.72
CA ASP A 421 7.43 5.11 33.28
C ASP A 421 6.84 6.36 32.58
N HIS A 422 7.30 6.67 31.38
CA HIS A 422 6.87 7.86 30.62
C HIS A 422 6.27 7.45 29.28
N PHE A 423 5.09 7.95 28.96
CA PHE A 423 4.43 7.73 27.69
C PHE A 423 4.17 9.06 26.98
N THR A 424 4.48 9.14 25.69
CA THR A 424 4.16 10.26 24.81
C THR A 424 3.54 9.72 23.52
N LEU A 425 2.54 10.40 22.97
CA LEU A 425 1.93 10.06 21.68
C LEU A 425 2.04 11.23 20.72
N TYR A 426 2.59 10.97 19.55
CA TYR A 426 2.68 11.92 18.44
C TYR A 426 1.72 11.51 17.33
N ASN A 427 1.06 12.48 16.73
CA ASN A 427 0.36 12.31 15.47
C ASN A 427 1.36 12.01 14.34
N ALA A 428 0.85 11.49 13.22
CA ALA A 428 1.67 11.18 12.05
C ALA A 428 2.43 12.40 11.47
N ASP A 429 1.95 13.62 11.69
CA ASP A 429 2.62 14.86 11.27
C ASP A 429 3.69 15.35 12.27
N GLY A 430 3.96 14.59 13.34
CA GLY A 430 4.90 14.93 14.40
C GLY A 430 4.35 15.87 15.48
N THR A 431 3.09 16.31 15.37
CA THR A 431 2.46 17.10 16.44
C THR A 431 2.16 16.21 17.65
N VAL A 432 2.23 16.78 18.86
CA VAL A 432 1.96 16.04 20.10
C VAL A 432 0.46 15.89 20.33
N ASP A 433 -0.01 14.65 20.45
CA ASP A 433 -1.38 14.33 20.87
C ASP A 433 -1.47 14.18 22.39
N VAL A 434 -0.66 13.27 22.96
CA VAL A 434 -0.50 13.12 24.41
C VAL A 434 0.89 13.57 24.81
N LYS A 435 0.96 14.68 25.55
CA LYS A 435 2.22 15.14 26.17
C LYS A 435 2.73 14.07 27.14
N THR A 436 4.05 14.04 27.31
CA THR A 436 4.73 13.10 28.21
C THR A 436 4.01 12.98 29.56
N ALA A 437 3.41 11.82 29.78
CA ALA A 437 2.60 11.50 30.94
C ALA A 437 3.26 10.38 31.74
N LEU A 438 3.19 10.48 33.07
CA LEU A 438 3.64 9.42 33.97
C LEU A 438 2.66 8.25 33.91
N CYS A 439 3.20 7.05 33.78
CA CYS A 439 2.43 5.82 33.74
C CYS A 439 3.21 4.63 34.35
N GLY A 440 2.55 3.49 34.38
CA GLY A 440 3.16 2.17 34.47
C GLY A 440 2.80 1.33 33.25
N SER A 441 3.75 0.54 32.80
CA SER A 441 3.56 -0.46 31.75
C SER A 441 3.91 -1.85 32.28
N ARG A 442 3.13 -2.86 31.88
CA ARG A 442 3.43 -4.28 32.13
C ARG A 442 2.85 -5.17 31.04
N LEU A 443 3.35 -6.40 30.94
CA LEU A 443 2.82 -7.40 30.03
C LEU A 443 1.35 -7.70 30.31
N ARG A 444 0.65 -8.18 29.27
CA ARG A 444 -0.75 -8.58 29.35
C ARG A 444 -1.07 -9.78 28.45
N GLY A 445 -2.29 -10.29 28.59
CA GLY A 445 -2.78 -11.44 27.83
C GLY A 445 -2.19 -12.75 28.36
N ASN A 446 -2.98 -13.82 28.29
CA ASN A 446 -2.60 -15.10 28.88
C ASN A 446 -1.61 -15.86 27.99
N SER A 447 -1.96 -16.04 26.71
CA SER A 447 -1.12 -16.71 25.71
C SER A 447 -0.16 -15.73 25.03
N THR A 448 -0.63 -14.55 24.64
CA THR A 448 0.10 -13.58 23.79
C THR A 448 1.36 -13.02 24.44
N GLN A 449 1.45 -13.00 25.78
CA GLN A 449 2.69 -12.61 26.49
C GLN A 449 3.85 -13.59 26.31
N ASN A 450 3.61 -14.75 25.67
CA ASN A 450 4.63 -15.76 25.38
C ASN A 450 5.02 -15.81 23.90
N PHE A 451 4.52 -14.88 23.07
CA PHE A 451 4.88 -14.78 21.67
C PHE A 451 6.08 -13.85 21.44
N PRO A 452 6.76 -13.93 20.28
CA PRO A 452 7.97 -13.12 20.02
C PRO A 452 7.74 -11.61 20.14
N LYS A 453 6.51 -11.14 19.87
CA LYS A 453 6.13 -9.73 19.98
C LYS A 453 5.14 -9.54 21.13
N LEU A 454 5.55 -8.80 22.15
CA LEU A 454 4.87 -8.73 23.43
C LEU A 454 3.81 -7.61 23.50
N PRO A 455 2.60 -7.87 24.01
CA PRO A 455 1.59 -6.85 24.27
C PRO A 455 1.73 -6.20 25.66
N PHE A 456 1.25 -4.97 25.81
CA PHE A 456 1.37 -4.20 27.06
C PHE A 456 0.03 -3.62 27.52
N ALA A 457 -0.16 -3.57 28.83
CA ALA A 457 -1.20 -2.77 29.47
C ALA A 457 -0.58 -1.50 30.07
N LEU A 458 -1.29 -0.38 29.98
CA LEU A 458 -0.86 0.93 30.48
C LEU A 458 -1.76 1.39 31.62
N LYS A 459 -1.16 1.94 32.68
CA LYS A 459 -1.83 2.65 33.77
C LYS A 459 -1.22 4.04 33.95
N PHE A 460 -1.90 5.07 33.49
CA PHE A 460 -1.46 6.45 33.67
C PHE A 460 -1.75 6.94 35.09
N LYS A 461 -0.90 7.84 35.58
CA LYS A 461 -1.09 8.53 36.85
C LYS A 461 -2.32 9.43 36.81
N ASP A 462 -2.45 10.20 35.73
CA ASP A 462 -3.57 11.10 35.42
C ASP A 462 -4.32 10.59 34.19
N LYS A 463 -5.63 10.90 34.07
CA LYS A 463 -6.42 10.48 32.90
C LYS A 463 -5.88 11.16 31.63
N VAL A 464 -5.73 10.42 30.54
CA VAL A 464 -5.29 10.92 29.23
C VAL A 464 -6.32 10.55 28.17
N GLY A 465 -6.56 11.44 27.21
CA GLY A 465 -7.39 11.17 26.03
C GLY A 465 -6.47 10.95 24.83
N ILE A 466 -6.64 9.83 24.14
CA ILE A 466 -5.79 9.39 23.04
C ILE A 466 -6.57 9.53 21.74
N GLN A 467 -6.03 10.25 20.75
CA GLN A 467 -6.61 10.39 19.41
C GLN A 467 -8.09 10.84 19.42
N GLY A 468 -8.45 11.72 20.36
CA GLY A 468 -9.81 12.24 20.52
C GLY A 468 -10.79 11.33 21.27
N LEU A 469 -10.34 10.18 21.78
CA LEU A 469 -11.15 9.29 22.63
C LEU A 469 -11.31 9.85 24.05
N PRO A 470 -12.36 9.41 24.80
CA PRO A 470 -12.57 9.81 26.19
C PRO A 470 -11.33 9.58 27.07
N THR A 471 -11.15 10.44 28.08
CA THR A 471 -9.97 10.38 28.93
C THR A 471 -10.06 9.24 29.94
N ASP A 472 -9.03 8.41 30.05
CA ASP A 472 -8.95 7.38 31.10
C ASP A 472 -7.50 7.10 31.52
N LYS A 473 -7.31 6.38 32.63
CA LYS A 473 -6.00 5.94 33.10
C LYS A 473 -5.58 4.59 32.50
N ARG A 474 -6.47 3.80 31.92
CA ARG A 474 -6.22 2.41 31.50
C ARG A 474 -6.33 2.28 29.99
N TRP A 475 -5.23 1.90 29.37
CA TRP A 475 -5.13 1.68 27.93
C TRP A 475 -4.38 0.39 27.64
N GLU A 476 -4.56 -0.16 26.44
CA GLU A 476 -3.99 -1.44 26.04
C GLU A 476 -3.23 -1.26 24.72
N LEU A 477 -2.07 -1.89 24.60
CA LEU A 477 -1.26 -2.00 23.39
C LEU A 477 -1.27 -3.46 22.94
N LEU A 478 -2.15 -3.79 22.00
CA LEU A 478 -2.23 -5.14 21.41
C LEU A 478 -1.15 -5.30 20.34
N ALA A 479 -0.33 -6.33 20.48
CA ALA A 479 0.76 -6.62 19.54
C ALA A 479 0.27 -7.13 18.17
N ASN A 480 -0.93 -7.73 18.14
CA ASN A 480 -1.57 -8.37 16.97
C ASN A 480 -0.60 -9.30 16.20
N TRP A 481 0.31 -9.98 16.90
CA TRP A 481 1.36 -10.76 16.24
C TRP A 481 0.83 -11.94 15.42
N MET A 482 -0.30 -12.53 15.83
CA MET A 482 -0.92 -13.61 15.06
C MET A 482 -1.63 -13.10 13.80
N ASP A 483 -1.94 -11.82 13.75
CA ASP A 483 -2.73 -11.20 12.70
C ASP A 483 -1.81 -10.63 11.62
N ARG A 484 -1.72 -11.35 10.49
CA ARG A 484 -0.97 -10.91 9.31
C ARG A 484 -1.38 -9.50 8.85
N THR A 485 -2.62 -9.09 9.06
CA THR A 485 -3.12 -7.78 8.61
C THR A 485 -2.90 -6.67 9.64
N SER A 486 -2.76 -7.00 10.93
CA SER A 486 -2.84 -6.08 12.08
C SER A 486 -4.18 -5.32 12.21
N LEU A 487 -5.24 -5.73 11.49
CA LEU A 487 -6.54 -5.05 11.41
C LEU A 487 -7.71 -5.81 12.03
N ARG A 488 -7.57 -7.10 12.36
CA ARG A 488 -8.73 -7.95 12.75
C ARG A 488 -9.48 -7.41 13.97
N ASN A 489 -8.74 -7.01 14.99
CA ASN A 489 -9.30 -6.34 16.17
C ASN A 489 -10.05 -5.04 15.79
N ALA A 490 -9.46 -4.18 14.97
CA ALA A 490 -10.07 -2.92 14.55
C ALA A 490 -11.37 -3.15 13.74
N VAL A 491 -11.37 -4.11 12.83
CA VAL A 491 -12.53 -4.42 11.99
C VAL A 491 -13.65 -5.08 12.80
N ALA A 492 -13.33 -5.95 13.76
CA ALA A 492 -14.32 -6.52 14.66
C ALA A 492 -15.00 -5.45 15.53
N LEU A 493 -14.23 -4.48 16.03
CA LEU A 493 -14.78 -3.35 16.79
C LEU A 493 -15.67 -2.45 15.91
N ASP A 494 -15.31 -2.19 14.65
CA ASP A 494 -16.19 -1.48 13.70
C ASP A 494 -17.51 -2.24 13.45
N ILE A 495 -17.47 -3.57 13.33
CA ILE A 495 -18.68 -4.40 13.24
C ILE A 495 -19.54 -4.27 14.51
N ALA A 496 -18.92 -4.29 15.69
CA ALA A 496 -19.60 -4.10 16.97
C ALA A 496 -20.27 -2.72 17.06
N HIS A 497 -19.56 -1.64 16.71
CA HIS A 497 -20.09 -0.27 16.73
C HIS A 497 -21.23 -0.07 15.75
N ARG A 498 -21.14 -0.65 14.55
CA ARG A 498 -22.24 -0.62 13.56
C ARG A 498 -23.47 -1.37 14.04
N THR A 499 -23.26 -2.51 14.68
CA THR A 499 -24.34 -3.33 15.25
C THR A 499 -25.04 -2.58 16.38
N ALA A 500 -24.27 -2.06 17.35
CA ALA A 500 -24.78 -1.24 18.45
C ALA A 500 -25.46 0.05 17.98
N SER A 501 -24.98 0.67 16.89
CA SER A 501 -25.61 1.90 16.35
C SER A 501 -26.94 1.66 15.64
N ALA A 502 -27.24 0.41 15.24
CA ALA A 502 -28.46 0.09 14.52
C ALA A 502 -29.68 -0.07 15.45
N HIS A 503 -29.46 -0.36 16.73
CA HIS A 503 -30.50 -0.55 17.75
C HIS A 503 -30.13 0.15 19.05
N THR A 504 -31.09 0.85 19.65
CA THR A 504 -30.87 1.54 20.95
C THR A 504 -30.87 0.59 22.15
N ASP A 505 -31.42 -0.61 21.98
CA ASP A 505 -31.54 -1.67 22.97
C ASP A 505 -30.86 -2.94 22.42
N GLY A 506 -29.64 -3.23 22.86
CA GLY A 506 -28.81 -4.26 22.25
C GLY A 506 -27.39 -4.28 22.79
N LEU A 507 -26.43 -4.52 21.90
CA LEU A 507 -25.01 -4.52 22.27
C LEU A 507 -24.60 -3.18 22.91
N GLY A 508 -23.97 -3.25 24.07
CA GLY A 508 -23.49 -2.08 24.80
C GLY A 508 -22.22 -1.47 24.21
N TRP A 509 -21.54 -0.66 25.02
CA TRP A 509 -20.23 -0.10 24.68
C TRP A 509 -19.24 -1.20 24.23
N SER A 510 -18.35 -0.87 23.29
CA SER A 510 -17.19 -1.69 22.92
C SER A 510 -15.99 -0.77 22.68
N PRO A 511 -14.75 -1.22 22.93
CA PRO A 511 -13.57 -0.37 22.84
C PRO A 511 -13.37 0.32 21.49
N ASN A 512 -12.75 1.49 21.53
CA ASN A 512 -12.16 2.14 20.37
C ASN A 512 -10.63 2.04 20.42
N GLY A 513 -9.98 2.19 19.27
CA GLY A 513 -8.52 2.20 19.21
C GLY A 513 -7.97 2.60 17.85
N VAL A 514 -6.66 2.73 17.78
CA VAL A 514 -5.90 3.09 16.57
C VAL A 514 -4.63 2.26 16.44
N ASN A 515 -4.17 1.99 15.22
CA ASN A 515 -2.83 1.45 15.01
C ASN A 515 -1.78 2.55 15.22
N VAL A 516 -0.68 2.21 15.89
CA VAL A 516 0.45 3.10 16.19
C VAL A 516 1.77 2.40 15.93
N GLU A 517 2.82 3.16 15.61
CA GLU A 517 4.20 2.68 15.69
C GLU A 517 4.67 2.80 17.14
N LEU A 518 5.04 1.69 17.78
CA LEU A 518 5.51 1.70 19.16
C LEU A 518 7.04 1.79 19.20
N VAL A 519 7.55 2.79 19.90
CA VAL A 519 8.93 2.90 20.35
C VAL A 519 8.97 2.63 21.84
N ILE A 520 9.76 1.65 22.28
CA ILE A 520 9.93 1.31 23.69
C ILE A 520 11.41 1.28 24.06
N ASN A 521 11.82 2.06 25.06
CA ASN A 521 13.22 2.21 25.49
C ASN A 521 14.19 2.40 24.31
N GLY A 522 13.87 3.38 23.45
CA GLY A 522 14.66 3.71 22.25
C GLY A 522 14.67 2.65 21.15
N ARG A 523 13.71 1.71 21.12
CA ARG A 523 13.58 0.68 20.06
C ARG A 523 12.22 0.73 19.41
N HIS A 524 12.18 0.85 18.09
CA HIS A 524 10.95 0.66 17.33
C HIS A 524 10.61 -0.83 17.29
N VAL A 525 9.45 -1.19 17.84
CA VAL A 525 8.96 -2.57 17.95
C VAL A 525 7.74 -2.83 17.05
N GLY A 526 7.47 -1.95 16.08
CA GLY A 526 6.47 -2.14 15.04
C GLY A 526 5.07 -1.65 15.39
N ASN A 527 4.09 -2.17 14.65
CA ASN A 527 2.70 -1.75 14.67
C ASN A 527 1.96 -2.33 15.88
N TYR A 528 1.30 -1.51 16.69
CA TYR A 528 0.44 -1.96 17.80
C TYR A 528 -0.95 -1.36 17.65
N PHE A 529 -1.99 -2.07 18.10
CA PHE A 529 -3.31 -1.47 18.26
C PHE A 529 -3.44 -0.90 19.67
N LEU A 530 -3.41 0.42 19.79
CA LEU A 530 -3.60 1.18 21.01
C LEU A 530 -5.09 1.42 21.22
N CYS A 531 -5.68 0.79 22.24
CA CYS A 531 -7.12 0.81 22.46
C CYS A 531 -7.53 1.01 23.92
N GLU A 532 -8.80 1.34 24.10
CA GLU A 532 -9.43 1.43 25.42
C GLU A 532 -9.45 0.07 26.11
N LYS A 533 -9.20 0.06 27.42
CA LYS A 533 -9.36 -1.15 28.25
C LYS A 533 -10.83 -1.41 28.53
N VAL A 534 -11.28 -2.66 28.38
CA VAL A 534 -12.56 -3.13 28.93
C VAL A 534 -12.53 -3.03 30.46
N LYS A 535 -13.36 -2.14 31.02
CA LYS A 535 -13.55 -1.90 32.47
C LYS A 535 -14.84 -1.13 32.74
N ILE A 536 -15.28 -1.10 33.99
CA ILE A 536 -16.35 -0.23 34.49
C ILE A 536 -15.84 1.23 34.55
N ASP A 537 -16.46 2.13 33.79
CA ASP A 537 -16.26 3.58 33.84
C ASP A 537 -17.42 4.26 33.09
N ALA A 538 -17.75 5.50 33.45
CA ALA A 538 -18.86 6.26 32.86
C ALA A 538 -18.75 6.44 31.34
N ASP A 539 -17.53 6.52 30.80
CA ASP A 539 -17.27 6.63 29.35
C ASP A 539 -16.97 5.27 28.69
N ARG A 540 -17.13 4.15 29.41
CA ARG A 540 -16.89 2.78 28.94
C ARG A 540 -18.09 1.87 29.24
N VAL A 541 -17.88 0.78 29.99
CA VAL A 541 -18.99 -0.03 30.51
C VAL A 541 -19.61 0.76 31.66
N ASN A 542 -20.62 1.56 31.34
CA ASN A 542 -21.26 2.49 32.27
C ASN A 542 -22.26 1.78 33.18
N ILE A 543 -21.73 1.08 34.17
CA ILE A 543 -22.44 0.47 35.31
C ILE A 543 -21.78 0.93 36.61
N LYS A 544 -22.38 0.64 37.77
CA LYS A 544 -21.83 1.11 39.06
C LYS A 544 -20.80 0.15 39.62
N ASP A 545 -19.54 0.55 39.73
CA ASP A 545 -18.54 -0.28 40.39
C ASP A 545 -18.89 -0.48 41.88
N CYS A 546 -18.87 -1.73 42.34
CA CYS A 546 -19.34 -2.06 43.69
C CYS A 546 -18.43 -1.46 44.79
N TYR A 547 -17.15 -1.24 44.50
CA TYR A 547 -16.24 -0.57 45.42
C TYR A 547 -16.09 0.91 45.11
N GLU A 548 -15.62 1.24 43.90
CA GLU A 548 -15.21 2.61 43.54
C GLU A 548 -16.40 3.57 43.57
N ASP A 549 -17.60 3.14 43.16
CA ASP A 549 -18.79 4.00 43.11
C ASP A 549 -19.72 3.83 44.32
N VAL A 550 -19.81 2.63 44.89
CA VAL A 550 -20.84 2.29 45.90
C VAL A 550 -20.28 2.29 47.33
N VAL A 551 -19.27 1.46 47.62
CA VAL A 551 -18.68 1.37 48.97
C VAL A 551 -17.93 2.65 49.31
N ASP A 552 -17.06 3.14 48.42
CA ASP A 552 -16.36 4.41 48.60
C ASP A 552 -17.33 5.61 48.57
N GLY A 553 -18.48 5.44 47.92
CA GLY A 553 -19.62 6.36 47.97
C GLY A 553 -20.36 6.40 49.32
N GLY A 554 -20.00 5.54 50.28
CA GLY A 554 -20.51 5.53 51.66
C GLY A 554 -21.52 4.43 51.97
N ASN A 555 -21.79 3.49 51.05
CA ASN A 555 -22.63 2.33 51.32
C ASN A 555 -21.77 1.13 51.73
N GLU A 556 -21.47 1.00 53.02
CA GLU A 556 -20.62 -0.09 53.56
C GLU A 556 -21.23 -1.50 53.39
N ASN A 557 -22.53 -1.62 53.10
CA ASN A 557 -23.23 -2.89 52.95
C ASN A 557 -24.10 -2.90 51.67
N PRO A 558 -23.46 -2.91 50.48
CA PRO A 558 -24.19 -2.85 49.22
C PRO A 558 -25.08 -4.07 49.00
N SER A 559 -26.24 -3.83 48.41
CA SER A 559 -27.13 -4.86 47.86
C SER A 559 -26.90 -5.04 46.37
N VAL A 560 -27.54 -6.05 45.77
CA VAL A 560 -27.46 -6.29 44.31
C VAL A 560 -27.93 -5.05 43.53
N ALA A 561 -28.98 -4.37 43.97
CA ALA A 561 -29.51 -3.17 43.31
C ALA A 561 -28.55 -1.96 43.32
N ASP A 562 -27.54 -1.98 44.19
CA ASP A 562 -26.60 -0.86 44.33
C ASP A 562 -25.42 -0.99 43.37
N CYS A 563 -25.03 -2.22 42.98
CA CYS A 563 -23.80 -2.53 42.25
C CYS A 563 -24.05 -3.05 40.83
N GLY A 564 -23.11 -2.77 39.95
CA GLY A 564 -22.92 -3.41 38.66
C GLY A 564 -21.80 -4.46 38.72
N TYR A 565 -21.81 -5.37 37.75
CA TYR A 565 -20.91 -6.51 37.69
C TYR A 565 -20.47 -6.73 36.24
N LEU A 566 -19.18 -6.51 35.95
CA LEU A 566 -18.58 -6.91 34.69
C LEU A 566 -18.06 -8.34 34.81
N LEU A 567 -18.47 -9.18 33.87
CA LEU A 567 -18.18 -10.60 33.84
C LEU A 567 -17.42 -10.96 32.57
N GLU A 568 -16.47 -11.86 32.70
CA GLU A 568 -15.78 -12.50 31.59
C GLU A 568 -15.99 -14.01 31.70
N PHE A 569 -16.47 -14.60 30.61
CA PHE A 569 -16.52 -16.03 30.44
C PHE A 569 -15.19 -16.43 29.79
N ASP A 570 -14.30 -17.00 30.60
CA ASP A 570 -12.96 -17.40 30.18
C ASP A 570 -12.46 -18.61 30.98
N ASP A 571 -12.00 -19.64 30.26
CA ASP A 571 -11.50 -20.89 30.82
C ASP A 571 -10.20 -20.77 31.64
N ALA A 572 -9.49 -19.65 31.58
CA ALA A 572 -8.28 -19.38 32.36
C ALA A 572 -8.55 -19.38 33.89
N MET A 573 -9.74 -18.94 34.31
CA MET A 573 -10.16 -18.91 35.72
C MET A 573 -9.10 -18.27 36.66
N ASP A 574 -8.47 -17.17 36.23
CA ASP A 574 -7.37 -16.51 36.93
C ASP A 574 -7.75 -15.25 37.73
N GLU A 575 -9.05 -14.96 37.86
CA GLU A 575 -9.58 -13.89 38.73
C GLU A 575 -9.92 -14.39 40.14
N VAL A 576 -9.89 -13.47 41.12
CA VAL A 576 -10.17 -13.77 42.54
C VAL A 576 -11.55 -14.38 42.73
N ASN A 577 -12.56 -13.79 42.06
CA ASN A 577 -13.94 -14.24 42.10
C ASN A 577 -14.28 -14.94 40.78
N CYS A 578 -14.29 -16.26 40.79
CA CYS A 578 -14.67 -17.07 39.64
C CYS A 578 -15.46 -18.32 40.06
N PHE A 579 -16.29 -18.84 39.16
CA PHE A 579 -17.02 -20.09 39.34
C PHE A 579 -17.27 -20.80 38.01
N ARG A 580 -17.71 -22.06 38.09
CA ARG A 580 -18.31 -22.78 36.96
C ARG A 580 -19.75 -23.09 37.30
N THR A 581 -20.64 -22.92 36.32
CA THR A 581 -22.04 -23.37 36.45
C THR A 581 -22.13 -24.89 36.43
N ASP A 582 -23.32 -25.45 36.67
CA ASP A 582 -23.57 -26.89 36.56
C ASP A 582 -23.33 -27.44 35.14
N ARG A 583 -23.53 -26.65 34.07
CA ARG A 583 -23.13 -27.01 32.69
C ARG A 583 -21.64 -26.81 32.41
N GLY A 584 -20.86 -26.34 33.38
CA GLY A 584 -19.40 -26.16 33.26
C GLY A 584 -18.96 -24.83 32.65
N LEU A 585 -19.86 -23.89 32.41
CA LEU A 585 -19.57 -22.55 31.87
C LEU A 585 -18.69 -21.77 32.87
N PRO A 586 -17.45 -21.38 32.51
CA PRO A 586 -16.60 -20.58 33.38
C PRO A 586 -17.06 -19.13 33.43
N VAL A 587 -17.11 -18.55 34.62
CA VAL A 587 -17.50 -17.16 34.83
C VAL A 587 -16.52 -16.52 35.80
N MET A 588 -16.00 -15.36 35.44
CA MET A 588 -15.11 -14.55 36.25
C MET A 588 -15.65 -13.15 36.42
N PHE A 589 -15.53 -12.58 37.60
CA PHE A 589 -15.79 -11.16 37.84
C PHE A 589 -14.52 -10.39 37.52
N LYS A 590 -14.63 -9.34 36.69
CA LYS A 590 -13.48 -8.50 36.32
C LYS A 590 -13.19 -7.39 37.31
N ASP A 591 -14.15 -7.12 38.18
CA ASP A 591 -14.04 -6.17 39.27
C ASP A 591 -14.27 -6.91 40.60
N GLU A 592 -13.73 -6.36 41.67
CA GLU A 592 -13.81 -6.97 42.99
C GLU A 592 -15.26 -6.88 43.53
N VAL A 593 -15.68 -7.91 44.28
CA VAL A 593 -16.92 -7.88 45.06
C VAL A 593 -16.63 -8.13 46.54
N PRO A 594 -17.47 -7.62 47.47
CA PRO A 594 -17.33 -7.85 48.90
C PRO A 594 -17.16 -9.34 49.30
N GLU A 595 -16.16 -9.61 50.15
CA GLU A 595 -15.73 -10.98 50.54
C GLU A 595 -16.79 -11.80 51.29
N ASN A 596 -17.92 -11.21 51.71
CA ASN A 596 -18.96 -11.92 52.47
C ASN A 596 -19.79 -12.90 51.61
N GLY A 597 -19.55 -12.95 50.29
CA GLY A 597 -20.14 -13.89 49.34
C GLY A 597 -21.61 -13.63 48.96
N THR A 598 -22.28 -12.62 49.53
CA THR A 598 -23.72 -12.39 49.27
C THR A 598 -23.97 -11.97 47.82
N LEU A 599 -23.22 -10.97 47.33
CA LEU A 599 -23.36 -10.47 45.96
C LEU A 599 -22.85 -11.49 44.94
N PHE A 600 -21.70 -12.12 45.23
CA PHE A 600 -21.16 -13.21 44.42
C PHE A 600 -22.19 -14.33 44.22
N ASN A 601 -22.79 -14.84 45.31
CA ASN A 601 -23.78 -15.90 45.22
C ASN A 601 -25.04 -15.44 44.49
N ALA A 602 -25.50 -14.20 44.68
CA ALA A 602 -26.68 -13.69 43.97
C ALA A 602 -26.48 -13.67 42.44
N ILE A 603 -25.31 -13.24 41.97
CA ILE A 603 -24.99 -13.22 40.53
C ILE A 603 -24.77 -14.63 39.99
N LYS A 604 -24.11 -15.50 40.77
CA LYS A 604 -23.99 -16.92 40.44
C LYS A 604 -25.38 -17.57 40.29
N ASP A 605 -26.25 -17.41 41.27
CA ASP A 605 -27.61 -17.96 41.27
C ASP A 605 -28.43 -17.43 40.08
N LYS A 606 -28.27 -16.14 39.72
CA LYS A 606 -28.92 -15.54 38.54
C LYS A 606 -28.50 -16.26 37.25
N ILE A 607 -27.20 -16.47 37.05
CA ILE A 607 -26.65 -17.13 35.86
C ILE A 607 -27.09 -18.60 35.80
N GLU A 608 -27.00 -19.32 36.91
CA GLU A 608 -27.46 -20.71 37.00
C GLU A 608 -28.99 -20.82 36.78
N THR A 609 -29.76 -19.83 37.23
CA THR A 609 -31.22 -19.78 36.97
C THR A 609 -31.56 -19.50 35.51
N ILE A 610 -30.82 -18.61 34.83
CA ILE A 610 -30.95 -18.38 33.39
C ILE A 610 -30.71 -19.70 32.66
N GLU A 611 -29.59 -20.34 32.97
CA GLU A 611 -29.16 -21.59 32.37
C GLU A 611 -30.19 -22.72 32.55
N GLN A 612 -30.63 -22.96 33.79
CA GLN A 612 -31.65 -23.96 34.09
C GLN A 612 -32.97 -23.69 33.36
N ASN A 613 -33.38 -22.42 33.23
CA ASN A 613 -34.60 -22.09 32.49
C ASN A 613 -34.44 -22.36 30.99
N LEU A 614 -33.28 -22.08 30.41
CA LEU A 614 -33.00 -22.37 29.01
C LEU A 614 -32.97 -23.89 28.74
N GLU A 615 -32.37 -24.69 29.62
CA GLU A 615 -32.36 -26.16 29.53
C GLU A 615 -33.76 -26.76 29.62
N ASN A 616 -34.60 -26.22 30.52
CA ASN A 616 -35.97 -26.70 30.73
C ASN A 616 -36.98 -26.17 29.70
N GLY A 617 -36.54 -25.35 28.73
CA GLY A 617 -37.42 -24.71 27.74
C GLY A 617 -38.32 -23.60 28.31
N ASN A 618 -38.02 -23.09 29.51
CA ASN A 618 -38.72 -21.99 30.19
C ASN A 618 -38.20 -20.63 29.70
N TYR A 619 -38.18 -20.42 28.38
CA TYR A 619 -37.55 -19.25 27.74
C TYR A 619 -38.07 -17.90 28.26
N SER A 620 -39.38 -17.77 28.50
CA SER A 620 -39.95 -16.53 29.03
C SER A 620 -39.44 -16.16 30.42
N GLU A 621 -39.07 -17.13 31.26
CA GLU A 621 -38.48 -16.87 32.57
C GLU A 621 -37.00 -16.54 32.45
N ALA A 622 -36.26 -17.22 31.55
CA ALA A 622 -34.89 -16.87 31.23
C ALA A 622 -34.78 -15.42 30.72
N TYR A 623 -35.66 -15.00 29.81
CA TYR A 623 -35.60 -13.68 29.16
C TYR A 623 -36.00 -12.51 30.07
N LYS A 624 -36.54 -12.79 31.27
CA LYS A 624 -36.68 -11.77 32.32
C LYS A 624 -35.34 -11.41 32.94
N GLN A 625 -34.36 -12.31 32.89
CA GLN A 625 -33.05 -12.16 33.51
C GLN A 625 -31.90 -12.06 32.49
N LEU A 626 -32.09 -12.52 31.26
CA LEU A 626 -31.14 -12.43 30.15
C LEU A 626 -31.64 -11.42 29.12
N ASP A 627 -30.80 -10.46 28.75
CA ASP A 627 -31.10 -9.54 27.65
C ASP A 627 -30.81 -10.21 26.31
N ILE A 628 -31.85 -10.80 25.71
CA ILE A 628 -31.73 -11.49 24.44
C ILE A 628 -31.36 -10.55 23.28
N ASN A 629 -31.61 -9.24 23.40
CA ASN A 629 -31.29 -8.30 22.34
C ASN A 629 -29.77 -8.12 22.22
N SER A 630 -29.07 -7.86 23.32
CA SER A 630 -27.60 -7.82 23.33
C SER A 630 -26.99 -9.18 22.95
N VAL A 631 -27.56 -10.29 23.41
CA VAL A 631 -27.06 -11.65 23.03
C VAL A 631 -27.19 -11.90 21.53
N ILE A 632 -28.29 -11.47 20.89
CA ILE A 632 -28.45 -11.55 19.44
C ILE A 632 -27.43 -10.68 18.71
N ASP A 633 -27.19 -9.46 19.19
CA ASP A 633 -26.26 -8.54 18.54
C ASP A 633 -24.81 -9.03 18.68
N TYR A 634 -24.45 -9.55 19.86
CA TYR A 634 -23.15 -10.19 20.10
C TYR A 634 -22.94 -11.40 19.19
N PHE A 635 -24.00 -12.20 18.96
CA PHE A 635 -24.00 -13.29 17.99
C PHE A 635 -23.69 -12.82 16.57
N PHE A 636 -24.26 -11.68 16.13
CA PHE A 636 -23.94 -11.14 14.81
C PHE A 636 -22.46 -10.83 14.67
N VAL A 637 -21.84 -10.20 15.68
CA VAL A 637 -20.41 -9.89 15.65
C VAL A 637 -19.59 -11.17 15.55
N GLN A 638 -19.79 -12.11 16.49
CA GLN A 638 -19.01 -13.36 16.52
C GLN A 638 -19.13 -14.18 15.23
N GLU A 639 -20.35 -14.34 14.70
CA GLU A 639 -20.59 -15.14 13.49
C GLU A 639 -20.06 -14.46 12.22
N LEU A 640 -20.12 -13.13 12.12
CA LEU A 640 -19.61 -12.38 10.98
C LEU A 640 -18.08 -12.38 10.91
N THR A 641 -17.43 -12.24 12.07
CA THR A 641 -15.98 -12.33 12.16
C THR A 641 -15.48 -13.77 12.12
N PHE A 642 -16.37 -14.75 12.15
CA PHE A 642 -16.03 -16.16 12.31
C PHE A 642 -15.27 -16.46 13.61
N ASN A 643 -15.48 -15.63 14.64
CA ASN A 643 -14.89 -15.85 15.96
C ASN A 643 -15.75 -16.88 16.71
N ASP A 644 -15.15 -18.03 16.97
CA ASP A 644 -15.83 -19.16 17.59
C ASP A 644 -15.48 -19.36 19.07
N GLU A 645 -14.88 -18.34 19.70
CA GLU A 645 -14.52 -18.35 21.12
C GLU A 645 -15.74 -18.56 22.01
N TYR A 646 -16.95 -18.12 21.65
CA TYR A 646 -18.14 -18.40 22.47
C TYR A 646 -18.44 -19.91 22.63
N LYS A 647 -17.81 -20.78 21.83
CA LYS A 647 -17.87 -22.23 22.02
C LYS A 647 -16.93 -22.75 23.11
N HIS A 648 -15.91 -21.98 23.44
CA HIS A 648 -14.91 -22.28 24.45
C HIS A 648 -14.46 -20.96 25.06
N PRO A 649 -15.39 -20.27 25.77
CA PRO A 649 -15.35 -18.85 25.97
C PRO A 649 -14.01 -18.48 26.56
N LYS A 650 -13.40 -17.54 25.85
CA LYS A 650 -12.19 -16.77 26.13
C LYS A 650 -12.57 -15.37 25.70
N SER A 651 -12.25 -14.37 26.52
CA SER A 651 -12.56 -12.97 26.18
C SER A 651 -14.05 -12.69 25.84
N VAL A 652 -15.00 -13.50 26.34
CA VAL A 652 -16.45 -13.26 26.14
C VAL A 652 -16.99 -12.47 27.32
N TYR A 653 -17.34 -11.20 27.11
CA TYR A 653 -17.80 -10.33 28.19
C TYR A 653 -19.33 -10.21 28.24
N MET A 654 -19.85 -10.09 29.45
CA MET A 654 -21.22 -9.68 29.74
C MET A 654 -21.23 -8.81 31.00
N TYR A 655 -22.32 -8.10 31.25
CA TYR A 655 -22.47 -7.32 32.48
C TYR A 655 -23.89 -7.33 33.03
N ILE A 656 -24.03 -6.96 34.29
CA ILE A 656 -25.30 -6.71 34.98
C ILE A 656 -25.20 -5.34 35.66
N ASP A 657 -26.24 -4.51 35.54
CA ASP A 657 -26.35 -3.25 36.31
C ASP A 657 -27.46 -3.39 37.35
N GLY A 658 -27.11 -3.44 38.63
CA GLY A 658 -28.08 -3.62 39.69
C GLY A 658 -28.85 -4.94 39.59
N GLU A 659 -30.18 -4.84 39.56
CA GLU A 659 -31.09 -5.98 39.39
C GLU A 659 -31.44 -6.28 37.92
N ASP A 660 -30.92 -5.49 36.97
CA ASP A 660 -31.24 -5.61 35.55
C ASP A 660 -30.75 -6.93 34.94
N LYS A 661 -31.00 -7.10 33.64
CA LYS A 661 -30.67 -8.31 32.91
C LYS A 661 -29.16 -8.47 32.72
N LEU A 662 -28.72 -9.73 32.65
CA LEU A 662 -27.42 -10.08 32.12
C LEU A 662 -27.38 -9.69 30.64
N THR A 663 -26.45 -8.80 30.29
CA THR A 663 -26.36 -8.12 28.99
C THR A 663 -25.04 -8.45 28.33
N ALA A 664 -25.05 -8.85 27.05
CA ALA A 664 -23.85 -9.25 26.32
C ALA A 664 -22.98 -8.05 25.90
N GLY A 665 -21.67 -8.27 25.82
CA GLY A 665 -20.67 -7.25 25.53
C GLY A 665 -19.93 -6.75 26.77
N PRO A 666 -18.86 -5.95 26.59
CA PRO A 666 -18.28 -5.47 25.34
C PRO A 666 -17.65 -6.57 24.45
N VAL A 667 -17.45 -6.26 23.17
CA VAL A 667 -16.70 -7.11 22.23
C VAL A 667 -15.20 -6.94 22.44
N TRP A 668 -14.43 -8.04 22.47
CA TRP A 668 -12.99 -8.04 22.75
C TRP A 668 -12.24 -9.23 22.12
N ASP A 669 -10.97 -9.03 21.75
CA ASP A 669 -9.99 -10.08 21.37
C ASP A 669 -10.31 -10.87 20.07
N PHE A 670 -10.04 -10.27 18.90
CA PHE A 670 -10.42 -10.81 17.58
C PHE A 670 -9.25 -11.10 16.65
N ASP A 671 -8.00 -11.17 17.11
CA ASP A 671 -6.85 -11.51 16.25
C ASP A 671 -6.68 -13.03 16.02
N TRP A 672 -7.40 -13.87 16.77
CA TRP A 672 -7.34 -15.33 16.68
C TRP A 672 -8.47 -15.92 15.82
N GLN A 673 -8.11 -16.61 14.73
CA GLN A 673 -9.00 -17.35 13.81
C GLN A 673 -10.21 -16.58 13.29
N THR A 674 -10.11 -15.25 13.13
CA THR A 674 -11.18 -14.42 12.58
C THR A 674 -10.95 -14.06 11.11
N PHE A 675 -12.05 -13.78 10.40
CA PHE A 675 -12.11 -13.43 8.99
C PHE A 675 -11.39 -14.44 8.10
N ILE A 676 -11.59 -15.71 8.39
CA ILE A 676 -10.89 -16.82 7.75
C ILE A 676 -11.63 -17.37 6.53
N ILE A 677 -10.87 -18.01 5.65
CA ILE A 677 -11.40 -18.97 4.68
C ILE A 677 -10.93 -20.36 5.15
N PRO A 678 -11.83 -21.26 5.58
CA PRO A 678 -11.47 -22.53 6.22
C PRO A 678 -10.52 -23.40 5.42
N ASP A 679 -10.68 -23.46 4.09
CA ASP A 679 -9.76 -24.20 3.23
C ASP A 679 -8.33 -23.64 3.23
N GLN A 680 -8.18 -22.33 3.41
CA GLN A 680 -6.87 -21.71 3.56
C GLN A 680 -6.26 -22.10 4.91
N VAL A 681 -7.03 -22.01 6.01
CA VAL A 681 -6.56 -22.43 7.35
C VAL A 681 -6.14 -23.90 7.35
N ARG A 682 -6.96 -24.80 6.79
CA ARG A 682 -6.67 -26.24 6.71
C ARG A 682 -5.43 -26.56 5.87
N ALA A 683 -5.08 -25.73 4.88
CA ALA A 683 -3.85 -25.90 4.11
C ALA A 683 -2.58 -25.75 4.97
N TYR A 684 -2.65 -25.04 6.09
CA TYR A 684 -1.56 -24.91 7.07
C TYR A 684 -1.45 -26.10 8.05
N GLY A 685 -2.45 -26.99 8.09
CA GLY A 685 -2.39 -28.24 8.86
C GLY A 685 -2.04 -28.06 10.35
N GLY A 686 -2.67 -27.08 11.00
CA GLY A 686 -2.47 -26.77 12.42
C GLY A 686 -3.17 -27.73 13.37
N THR A 687 -2.94 -27.55 14.68
CA THR A 687 -3.56 -28.33 15.76
C THR A 687 -5.05 -28.04 15.94
N TYR A 688 -5.51 -26.89 15.46
CA TYR A 688 -6.90 -26.43 15.53
C TYR A 688 -7.53 -26.52 14.14
N ASP A 689 -8.68 -27.19 14.03
CA ASP A 689 -9.54 -27.14 12.84
C ASP A 689 -10.59 -26.05 13.01
N CYS A 690 -11.14 -25.58 11.91
CA CYS A 690 -12.18 -24.55 11.88
C CYS A 690 -13.40 -25.05 11.10
N ARG A 691 -14.57 -24.53 11.45
CA ARG A 691 -15.82 -24.88 10.75
C ARG A 691 -15.84 -24.45 9.30
N ASN A 692 -16.73 -25.05 8.53
CA ASN A 692 -16.98 -24.61 7.17
C ASN A 692 -17.67 -23.24 7.13
N THR A 693 -17.48 -22.52 6.03
CA THR A 693 -18.06 -21.17 5.87
C THR A 693 -19.57 -21.18 5.72
N ASP A 694 -20.16 -22.33 5.40
CA ASP A 694 -21.57 -22.53 5.07
C ASP A 694 -22.39 -23.16 6.21
N GLU A 695 -21.86 -23.14 7.43
CA GLU A 695 -22.57 -23.59 8.64
C GLU A 695 -22.55 -22.54 9.74
N TRP A 696 -23.56 -22.61 10.63
CA TRP A 696 -23.59 -21.82 11.85
C TRP A 696 -22.54 -22.35 12.82
N LEU A 697 -21.79 -21.45 13.47
CA LEU A 697 -20.73 -21.87 14.38
C LEU A 697 -21.30 -22.69 15.56
N TYR A 698 -22.53 -22.44 16.01
CA TYR A 698 -23.17 -23.26 17.06
C TYR A 698 -23.87 -24.54 16.56
N GLY A 699 -23.90 -24.81 15.25
CA GLY A 699 -24.82 -25.78 14.64
C GLY A 699 -24.50 -27.28 14.82
N ALA A 700 -23.40 -27.62 15.48
CA ALA A 700 -22.94 -29.01 15.66
C ALA A 700 -22.35 -29.14 17.07
N SER A 701 -23.16 -28.67 18.02
CA SER A 701 -22.74 -28.40 19.38
C SER A 701 -23.25 -29.46 20.35
N ALA A 702 -22.48 -29.75 21.39
CA ALA A 702 -22.80 -30.69 22.45
C ALA A 702 -22.58 -30.06 23.85
N LEU A 703 -23.19 -30.66 24.88
CA LEU A 703 -22.98 -30.22 26.26
C LEU A 703 -21.54 -30.45 26.72
N ALA A 704 -21.00 -29.49 27.47
CA ALA A 704 -19.73 -29.68 28.17
C ALA A 704 -19.84 -30.77 29.25
N GLU A 705 -18.86 -31.67 29.31
CA GLU A 705 -18.72 -32.58 30.45
C GLU A 705 -18.04 -31.83 31.61
N LYS A 706 -18.24 -32.26 32.86
CA LYS A 706 -17.71 -31.60 34.08
C LYS A 706 -16.20 -31.28 34.04
N GLN A 707 -15.42 -31.95 33.20
CA GLN A 707 -14.02 -31.62 32.93
C GLN A 707 -13.74 -31.76 31.43
N TRP A 708 -13.11 -30.75 30.83
CA TRP A 708 -12.62 -30.85 29.46
C TRP A 708 -11.56 -31.97 29.37
N PRO A 709 -11.69 -32.94 28.45
CA PRO A 709 -10.74 -34.04 28.32
C PRO A 709 -9.47 -33.56 27.62
N TRP A 710 -8.61 -32.83 28.34
CA TRP A 710 -7.34 -32.26 27.84
C TRP A 710 -6.43 -33.27 27.12
N GLY A 711 -6.56 -34.57 27.42
CA GLY A 711 -5.79 -35.63 26.79
C GLY A 711 -6.28 -36.10 25.42
N ASN A 712 -7.54 -35.82 25.05
CA ASN A 712 -8.13 -36.16 23.75
C ASN A 712 -9.30 -35.20 23.44
N PRO A 713 -9.02 -33.93 23.12
CA PRO A 713 -10.06 -32.94 22.81
C PRO A 713 -10.88 -33.40 21.60
N ASP A 714 -12.20 -33.42 21.76
CA ASP A 714 -13.14 -33.70 20.68
C ASP A 714 -13.43 -32.38 19.93
N TYR A 715 -12.61 -32.07 18.94
CA TYR A 715 -12.83 -30.93 18.03
C TYR A 715 -13.85 -31.24 16.92
N VAL A 716 -14.39 -32.46 16.87
CA VAL A 716 -15.41 -32.86 15.89
C VAL A 716 -16.80 -32.51 16.41
N ASN A 717 -17.05 -32.74 17.71
CA ASN A 717 -18.24 -32.27 18.41
C ASN A 717 -17.87 -31.06 19.30
N ASP A 718 -18.08 -29.86 18.78
CA ASP A 718 -17.81 -28.62 19.53
C ASP A 718 -18.67 -28.58 20.81
N LYS A 719 -18.09 -28.24 21.96
CA LYS A 719 -18.86 -28.15 23.23
C LYS A 719 -19.12 -26.70 23.64
N PRO A 720 -20.09 -25.97 23.05
CA PRO A 720 -20.28 -24.59 23.42
C PRO A 720 -20.74 -24.43 24.86
N TYR A 721 -20.02 -23.60 25.58
CA TYR A 721 -20.41 -23.22 26.93
C TYR A 721 -21.49 -22.14 26.91
N MET A 722 -21.48 -21.23 25.91
CA MET A 722 -22.51 -20.20 25.79
C MET A 722 -23.85 -20.77 25.29
N TRP A 723 -24.95 -20.04 25.54
CA TRP A 723 -26.30 -20.59 25.43
C TRP A 723 -26.91 -20.67 24.02
N TYR A 724 -26.17 -20.39 22.95
CA TYR A 724 -26.75 -20.32 21.59
C TYR A 724 -27.51 -21.59 21.16
N PRO A 725 -26.99 -22.83 21.33
CA PRO A 725 -27.77 -24.03 21.00
C PRO A 725 -29.13 -24.11 21.69
N LEU A 726 -29.20 -23.67 22.95
CA LEU A 726 -30.44 -23.64 23.73
C LEU A 726 -31.38 -22.51 23.29
N LEU A 727 -30.82 -21.32 23.01
CA LEU A 727 -31.59 -20.15 22.57
C LEU A 727 -32.22 -20.38 21.20
N PHE A 728 -31.49 -21.00 20.26
CA PHE A 728 -31.99 -21.29 18.92
C PHE A 728 -33.07 -22.38 18.88
N LYS A 729 -33.36 -23.10 19.99
CA LYS A 729 -34.54 -23.98 20.11
C LYS A 729 -35.84 -23.17 20.22
N ASP A 730 -35.80 -21.95 20.77
CA ASP A 730 -36.98 -21.08 20.93
C ASP A 730 -37.36 -20.33 19.64
N PRO A 731 -38.63 -20.42 19.17
CA PRO A 731 -39.09 -19.61 18.05
C PRO A 731 -39.06 -18.10 18.30
N THR A 732 -39.21 -17.63 19.54
CA THR A 732 -39.20 -16.19 19.86
C THR A 732 -37.81 -15.59 19.62
N PHE A 733 -36.76 -16.27 20.08
CA PHE A 733 -35.37 -15.89 19.81
C PHE A 733 -35.10 -15.78 18.30
N ARG A 734 -35.45 -16.81 17.52
CA ARG A 734 -35.24 -16.81 16.06
C ARG A 734 -35.96 -15.65 15.37
N SER A 735 -37.23 -15.40 15.73
CA SER A 735 -38.00 -14.29 15.15
C SER A 735 -37.45 -12.91 15.54
N SER A 736 -36.95 -12.76 16.78
CA SER A 736 -36.31 -11.54 17.25
C SER A 736 -35.00 -11.30 16.50
N LEU A 737 -34.19 -12.35 16.30
CA LEU A 737 -32.96 -12.29 15.53
C LEU A 737 -33.21 -11.85 14.09
N GLN A 738 -34.18 -12.45 13.41
CA GLN A 738 -34.55 -12.04 12.05
C GLN A 738 -34.97 -10.57 11.99
N THR A 739 -35.78 -10.12 12.96
CA THR A 739 -36.23 -8.72 13.04
C THR A 739 -35.04 -7.78 13.22
N ARG A 740 -34.14 -8.08 14.15
CA ARG A 740 -32.97 -7.25 14.43
C ARG A 740 -32.00 -7.19 13.24
N TRP A 741 -31.80 -8.31 12.55
CA TRP A 741 -30.95 -8.38 11.35
C TRP A 741 -31.39 -7.41 10.26
N THR A 742 -32.70 -7.20 10.06
CA THR A 742 -33.19 -6.28 9.03
C THR A 742 -32.71 -4.84 9.21
N ALA A 743 -32.49 -4.39 10.45
CA ALA A 743 -31.98 -3.05 10.74
C ALA A 743 -30.44 -2.98 10.65
N VAL A 744 -29.74 -4.05 11.03
CA VAL A 744 -28.27 -4.08 11.12
C VAL A 744 -27.61 -4.33 9.75
N TYR A 745 -28.22 -5.18 8.90
CA TYR A 745 -27.60 -5.65 7.66
C TYR A 745 -27.10 -4.52 6.74
N ALA A 746 -27.88 -3.45 6.60
CA ALA A 746 -27.50 -2.31 5.75
C ALA A 746 -26.22 -1.60 6.25
N ALA A 747 -26.04 -1.47 7.57
CA ALA A 747 -24.85 -0.87 8.15
C ALA A 747 -23.60 -1.74 7.96
N LEU A 748 -23.77 -3.07 8.05
CA LEU A 748 -22.70 -4.06 7.90
C LEU A 748 -22.12 -4.14 6.48
N GLN A 749 -22.89 -3.78 5.45
CA GLN A 749 -22.36 -3.75 4.07
C GLN A 749 -21.20 -2.76 3.90
N ALA A 750 -21.11 -1.73 4.73
CA ALA A 750 -20.08 -0.70 4.66
C ALA A 750 -18.73 -1.11 5.30
N VAL A 751 -18.66 -2.22 6.04
CA VAL A 751 -17.43 -2.72 6.68
C VAL A 751 -16.33 -3.00 5.64
N VAL A 752 -16.69 -3.44 4.42
CA VAL A 752 -15.71 -3.71 3.34
C VAL A 752 -14.94 -2.44 2.96
N ALA A 753 -15.60 -1.28 2.94
CA ALA A 753 -14.96 0.00 2.67
C ALA A 753 -14.07 0.45 3.83
N GLU A 754 -14.44 0.09 5.07
CA GLU A 754 -13.61 0.37 6.24
C GLU A 754 -12.34 -0.49 6.26
N ILE A 755 -12.43 -1.76 5.85
CA ILE A 755 -11.24 -2.61 5.63
C ILE A 755 -10.29 -1.94 4.62
N ASP A 756 -10.81 -1.42 3.50
CA ASP A 756 -9.98 -0.71 2.51
C ASP A 756 -9.33 0.55 3.08
N ARG A 757 -10.07 1.32 3.90
CA ARG A 757 -9.55 2.53 4.57
C ARG A 757 -8.41 2.19 5.54
N LEU A 758 -8.62 1.19 6.41
CA LEU A 758 -7.64 0.72 7.39
C LEU A 758 -6.41 0.10 6.71
N ALA A 759 -6.60 -0.64 5.63
CA ALA A 759 -5.52 -1.21 4.83
C ALA A 759 -4.66 -0.12 4.17
N LEU A 760 -5.28 0.93 3.62
CA LEU A 760 -4.54 2.06 3.07
C LEU A 760 -3.69 2.75 4.15
N GLN A 761 -4.28 2.97 5.33
CA GLN A 761 -3.60 3.61 6.47
C GLN A 761 -2.42 2.76 7.00
N ASN A 762 -2.53 1.43 7.01
CA ASN A 762 -1.51 0.54 7.56
C ASN A 762 -0.51 -0.01 6.53
N ARG A 763 -0.71 0.20 5.22
CA ARG A 763 0.10 -0.39 4.15
C ARG A 763 1.60 -0.17 4.32
N LEU A 764 2.00 1.07 4.63
CA LEU A 764 3.42 1.38 4.79
C LEU A 764 3.97 0.79 6.08
N SER A 765 3.19 0.80 7.17
CA SER A 765 3.53 0.15 8.43
C SER A 765 3.73 -1.36 8.28
N ASP A 766 2.85 -2.05 7.54
CA ASP A 766 2.97 -3.49 7.30
C ASP A 766 4.33 -3.87 6.72
N LYS A 767 4.84 -3.11 5.75
CA LYS A 767 6.15 -3.35 5.12
C LYS A 767 7.26 -3.47 6.17
N PHE A 768 7.26 -2.62 7.20
CA PHE A 768 8.26 -2.64 8.26
C PHE A 768 7.91 -3.64 9.35
N ASN A 769 6.64 -3.71 9.76
CA ASN A 769 6.19 -4.61 10.80
C ASN A 769 6.37 -6.08 10.40
N SER A 770 5.98 -6.50 9.20
CA SER A 770 6.14 -7.88 8.73
C SER A 770 7.61 -8.25 8.49
N ALA A 771 8.47 -7.27 8.22
CA ALA A 771 9.91 -7.48 8.09
C ALA A 771 10.58 -7.68 9.47
N MET A 772 10.09 -7.00 10.51
CA MET A 772 10.55 -7.21 11.89
C MET A 772 9.92 -8.44 12.54
N TRP A 773 8.66 -8.72 12.24
CA TRP A 773 7.81 -9.71 12.93
C TRP A 773 7.07 -10.59 11.93
N PRO A 774 7.79 -11.45 11.19
CA PRO A 774 7.14 -12.34 10.24
C PRO A 774 6.25 -13.35 10.97
N THR A 775 5.11 -13.67 10.36
CA THR A 775 4.09 -14.58 10.92
C THR A 775 4.09 -15.94 10.24
N THR A 776 5.25 -16.40 9.76
CA THR A 776 5.37 -17.62 8.94
C THR A 776 4.84 -18.87 9.64
N ARG A 777 4.49 -19.87 8.83
CA ARG A 777 4.05 -21.19 9.34
C ARG A 777 4.98 -21.79 10.39
N THR A 778 6.29 -21.72 10.17
CA THR A 778 7.29 -22.28 11.09
C THR A 778 7.24 -21.60 12.45
N LEU A 779 7.25 -20.27 12.48
CA LEU A 779 7.25 -19.50 13.73
C LEU A 779 5.97 -19.70 14.53
N LYS A 780 4.81 -19.70 13.86
CA LYS A 780 3.54 -19.94 14.55
C LYS A 780 3.50 -21.33 15.20
N ASN A 781 4.01 -22.36 14.53
CA ASN A 781 4.09 -23.70 15.11
C ASN A 781 5.04 -23.77 16.31
N GLU A 782 6.18 -23.07 16.28
CA GLU A 782 7.16 -23.08 17.37
C GLU A 782 6.60 -22.48 18.68
N CYS A 783 5.72 -21.47 18.58
CA CYS A 783 5.10 -20.85 19.74
C CYS A 783 3.65 -21.33 20.00
N GLY A 784 3.15 -22.30 19.24
CA GLY A 784 1.79 -22.84 19.38
C GLY A 784 0.67 -21.86 19.04
N ALA A 785 0.93 -20.86 18.20
CA ALA A 785 -0.08 -19.92 17.72
C ALA A 785 -0.96 -20.54 16.63
N ALA A 786 -2.24 -20.17 16.60
CA ALA A 786 -3.17 -20.66 15.59
C ALA A 786 -3.01 -19.94 14.23
N PHE A 787 -3.51 -20.61 13.19
CA PHE A 787 -3.51 -20.10 11.83
C PHE A 787 -4.80 -19.36 11.49
N ASN A 788 -4.66 -18.21 10.87
CA ASN A 788 -5.72 -17.43 10.24
C ASN A 788 -5.84 -17.75 8.72
N GLY A 789 -4.85 -18.44 8.15
CA GLY A 789 -4.87 -18.90 6.76
C GLY A 789 -4.29 -17.89 5.75
N ASP A 790 -3.69 -16.81 6.23
CA ASP A 790 -3.11 -15.72 5.43
C ASP A 790 -1.62 -15.47 5.74
N GLU A 791 -0.98 -16.31 6.55
CA GLU A 791 0.34 -16.08 7.14
C GLU A 791 1.46 -15.77 6.15
N ASP A 792 1.47 -16.49 5.03
CA ASP A 792 2.51 -16.36 4.01
C ASP A 792 2.06 -15.49 2.82
N MET A 793 0.90 -14.84 2.94
CA MET A 793 0.38 -13.93 1.92
C MET A 793 1.11 -12.58 1.97
N THR A 794 1.19 -11.93 0.81
CA THR A 794 1.46 -10.48 0.76
C THR A 794 0.33 -9.72 1.47
N PHE A 795 0.60 -8.50 1.93
CA PHE A 795 -0.42 -7.67 2.58
C PHE A 795 -1.70 -7.56 1.75
N ASP A 796 -1.56 -7.27 0.46
CA ASP A 796 -2.70 -7.13 -0.45
C ASP A 796 -3.50 -8.41 -0.58
N GLN A 797 -2.83 -9.57 -0.66
CA GLN A 797 -3.51 -10.86 -0.70
C GLN A 797 -4.24 -11.16 0.62
N ALA A 798 -3.62 -10.86 1.77
CA ALA A 798 -4.25 -11.04 3.08
C ALA A 798 -5.49 -10.15 3.24
N ILE A 799 -5.41 -8.87 2.83
CA ILE A 799 -6.55 -7.94 2.83
C ILE A 799 -7.66 -8.42 1.90
N GLN A 800 -7.34 -8.88 0.67
CA GLN A 800 -8.35 -9.45 -0.21
C GLN A 800 -8.99 -10.72 0.38
N SER A 801 -8.22 -11.55 1.06
CA SER A 801 -8.73 -12.74 1.74
C SER A 801 -9.70 -12.38 2.86
N MET A 802 -9.32 -11.44 3.72
CA MET A 802 -10.16 -10.92 4.81
C MET A 802 -11.48 -10.33 4.28
N LYS A 803 -11.43 -9.51 3.22
CA LYS A 803 -12.62 -8.94 2.58
C LYS A 803 -13.53 -10.02 2.00
N LYS A 804 -12.94 -11.04 1.36
CA LYS A 804 -13.69 -12.17 0.81
C LYS A 804 -14.35 -12.97 1.93
N ALA A 805 -13.61 -13.33 2.97
CA ALA A 805 -14.15 -14.04 4.13
C ALA A 805 -15.34 -13.30 4.75
N TYR A 806 -15.18 -12.00 5.01
CA TYR A 806 -16.26 -11.16 5.53
C TYR A 806 -17.47 -11.10 4.59
N THR A 807 -17.25 -10.83 3.30
CA THR A 807 -18.33 -10.65 2.32
C THR A 807 -19.12 -11.94 2.11
N ASP A 808 -18.42 -13.07 1.98
CA ASP A 808 -19.04 -14.37 1.81
C ASP A 808 -19.85 -14.75 3.05
N ARG A 809 -19.30 -14.52 4.26
CA ARG A 809 -19.99 -14.79 5.51
C ARG A 809 -21.23 -13.90 5.68
N LEU A 810 -21.11 -12.60 5.42
CA LEU A 810 -22.23 -11.65 5.46
C LEU A 810 -23.37 -12.07 4.51
N ASN A 811 -23.04 -12.44 3.27
CA ASN A 811 -24.01 -12.88 2.27
C ASN A 811 -24.69 -14.20 2.67
N TRP A 812 -23.89 -15.16 3.16
CA TRP A 812 -24.41 -16.43 3.62
C TRP A 812 -25.34 -16.25 4.83
N MET A 813 -24.90 -15.51 5.86
CA MET A 813 -25.72 -15.21 7.05
C MET A 813 -27.03 -14.52 6.65
N ASN A 814 -26.98 -13.55 5.74
CA ASN A 814 -28.18 -12.87 5.26
C ASN A 814 -29.18 -13.84 4.63
N ALA A 815 -28.71 -14.77 3.78
CA ALA A 815 -29.56 -15.78 3.16
C ALA A 815 -30.17 -16.73 4.21
N GLN A 816 -29.38 -17.20 5.17
CA GLN A 816 -29.87 -18.11 6.23
C GLN A 816 -30.87 -17.41 7.16
N ILE A 817 -30.56 -16.18 7.60
CA ILE A 817 -31.42 -15.42 8.51
C ILE A 817 -32.74 -15.10 7.84
N ILE A 818 -32.76 -14.59 6.60
CA ILE A 818 -34.01 -14.27 5.89
C ILE A 818 -34.87 -15.52 5.67
N SER A 819 -34.26 -16.65 5.35
CA SER A 819 -34.98 -17.91 5.14
C SER A 819 -35.41 -18.59 6.44
N GLY A 820 -34.94 -18.13 7.61
CA GLY A 820 -35.19 -18.74 8.91
C GLY A 820 -34.47 -20.09 9.09
N SER A 821 -33.40 -20.30 8.33
CA SER A 821 -32.64 -21.54 8.29
C SER A 821 -31.60 -21.54 9.43
N PHE A 822 -32.04 -21.97 10.60
CA PHE A 822 -31.25 -22.08 11.82
C PHE A 822 -31.15 -23.54 12.25
N VAL A 823 -30.11 -23.88 13.02
CA VAL A 823 -30.03 -25.19 13.65
C VAL A 823 -30.85 -25.16 14.93
N THR A 824 -31.83 -26.04 15.06
CA THR A 824 -32.78 -26.02 16.20
C THR A 824 -32.70 -27.29 17.06
N ASP A 825 -31.84 -28.22 16.68
CA ASP A 825 -31.63 -29.54 17.28
C ASP A 825 -30.18 -29.75 17.74
N ALA A 826 -29.39 -28.68 17.80
CA ALA A 826 -28.08 -28.69 18.48
C ALA A 826 -28.28 -28.92 19.98
N ASP A 827 -27.39 -29.70 20.62
CA ASP A 827 -27.55 -30.15 22.00
C ASP A 827 -27.19 -29.08 23.03
#